data_AF-A0AAV9SDR3-F1
#
_entry.id   AF-A0AAV9SDR3-F1
#
_cell.length_a   1.000
_cell.length_b   1.000
_cell.length_c   1.000
_cell.angle_alpha   90.00
_cell.angle_beta   90.00
_cell.angle_gamma   90.00
#
_symmetry.space_group_name_H-M   'P 1'
#
loop_
_entity.id
_entity.type
_entity.pdbx_description
1 polymer ?
#
loop_
_entity_poly.entity_id
_entity_poly.type
_entity_poly.pdbx_seq_one_letter_code
_entity_poly.pdbx_strand_id
1 'polypeptide(L)'
;MALEKFVSKTLELLQEERAAEIEETKIWQENISLRDLQNKGVCLLKLQIGSQSTGLYGRTVVVLEPRKHLGFSSLPSNSFGPGDIVGLYDTAGCSALSQICTGIVTRINQASVSVAFDDLKDGASFDSDGIYNLLKLANDVTYKRMKRALNALNGYRNGPAASLIHVLFGDTQPSSYSQLNEFEFFNSELDDSQREAVSFALVQRELAVIHGPPGTGKTTTVVEIILQAVKQGQKVLCCAPSNVAVDNLVERLARCKAKVLRLGHPARLLESIQKHSLDAVLAHSDNANIIADIRKDIDKAIVGMKNKSEKGERGNFKREIGELRKELKNRESAAIAQILKSADVVLSTNTGACNDGPLKFLPEEHFDWVVIDECAQALESSCWIALLRARKCVLAGDYKQLPPTIKSQRAAAKGLSLSLMERLIQMYGDSVVRMLTVQYRMNSAIMEWASKEMYHGRLTAHTSVEGHLLKDLPSVACIEETSTPLLLIDTAGCGLSEMEIADEQSKGNQGEVDIVGLHIKSLTEAGLKAKDIAVIAPYNLQVDLLRQKLSARHPELEIKSVDGFQGREKEAVVLSLVRSNRKGEVGFLAEDRRINVAVTRARRHIAVVCDTQTVRNHAFLKSLVDHMTAFGVVRTAFEYLQDIVPQNYTRDPKDTKTGTSSTSRKQKSRDQASIKAKQGQKTTSSTKDKTAGSQNHIKSHTSAQKDQNEDKSRYAEIRAQVETFMKDESMKNFHFPSSFNSHDRLLVHQIAEELGLVHESRGEGGDRCITVSRPVKSEPAEDPAQEKTQEEETAPALQSERSSEPLLDLKTLHLERMKREQQKREENIQQKKQQNNSPAAQGTKKSKGKSKTKAGVCDIAAAAAPDDDFDALISAVVKADSVCSFVKCKTSVLTLGQLCLFCNRQYCLSHHIPEVHGCGDKAKSHARMRISKEGILYAGSGKKDKSLDPNKKAHLQRKLDSKLKDMASQRKQKNKEKDT
;
A
#
# COMPACT_ATOMS: atom_id res chain seq x y z
N MET A 1 9.61 31.21 30.65
CA MET A 1 9.92 31.56 29.24
C MET A 1 9.91 30.35 28.30
N ALA A 2 10.75 29.33 28.50
CA ALA A 2 10.84 28.18 27.58
C ALA A 2 9.49 27.46 27.39
N LEU A 3 8.84 27.11 28.50
CA LEU A 3 7.51 26.49 28.53
C LEU A 3 6.43 27.32 27.81
N GLU A 4 6.35 28.63 28.06
CA GLU A 4 5.34 29.51 27.45
C GLU A 4 5.52 29.61 25.93
N LYS A 5 6.77 29.67 25.47
CA LYS A 5 7.12 29.63 24.04
C LYS A 5 6.73 28.29 23.40
N PHE A 6 6.97 27.17 24.10
CA PHE A 6 6.52 25.84 23.66
C PHE A 6 5.00 25.75 23.55
N VAL A 7 4.25 26.17 24.58
CA VAL A 7 2.78 26.10 24.58
C VAL A 7 2.20 26.99 23.48
N SER A 8 2.65 28.25 23.38
CA SER A 8 2.17 29.18 22.35
C SER A 8 2.40 28.63 20.94
N LYS A 9 3.63 28.17 20.63
CA LYS A 9 3.95 27.51 19.36
C LYS A 9 3.07 26.29 19.11
N THR A 10 2.95 25.38 20.08
CA THR A 10 2.22 24.12 19.89
C THR A 10 0.71 24.34 19.73
N LEU A 11 0.15 25.39 20.33
CA LEU A 11 -1.23 25.80 20.11
C LEU A 11 -1.48 26.35 18.70
N GLU A 12 -0.52 27.09 18.12
CA GLU A 12 -0.56 27.49 16.70
C GLU A 12 -0.54 26.25 15.80
N LEU A 13 0.41 25.33 16.01
CA LEU A 13 0.58 24.12 15.21
C LEU A 13 -0.65 23.21 15.25
N LEU A 14 -1.25 23.00 16.43
CA LEU A 14 -2.48 22.23 16.57
C LEU A 14 -3.68 22.90 15.90
N GLN A 15 -3.73 24.23 15.82
CA GLN A 15 -4.80 24.94 15.12
C GLN A 15 -4.59 24.90 13.60
N GLU A 16 -3.34 24.92 13.12
CA GLU A 16 -2.97 24.74 11.71
C GLU A 16 -3.27 23.31 11.23
N GLU A 17 -2.95 22.30 12.04
CA GLU A 17 -3.27 20.88 11.78
C GLU A 17 -4.78 20.63 11.77
N ARG A 18 -5.50 21.13 12.79
CA ARG A 18 -6.96 21.07 12.87
C ARG A 18 -7.65 21.72 11.67
N ALA A 19 -7.10 22.81 11.13
CA ALA A 19 -7.61 23.44 9.92
C ALA A 19 -7.41 22.55 8.68
N ALA A 20 -6.27 21.85 8.58
CA ALA A 20 -6.01 20.92 7.48
C ALA A 20 -6.94 19.68 7.51
N GLU A 21 -7.17 19.05 8.67
CA GLU A 21 -8.12 17.93 8.81
C GLU A 21 -9.56 18.35 8.44
N ILE A 22 -9.97 19.56 8.85
CA ILE A 22 -11.30 20.10 8.52
C ILE A 22 -11.42 20.39 7.02
N GLU A 23 -10.42 21.03 6.40
CA GLU A 23 -10.50 21.37 4.97
C GLU A 23 -10.40 20.12 4.07
N GLU A 24 -9.59 19.10 4.42
CA GLU A 24 -9.59 17.80 3.74
C GLU A 24 -10.99 17.14 3.82
N THR A 25 -11.58 17.10 5.01
CA THR A 25 -12.94 16.56 5.23
C THR A 25 -13.99 17.35 4.44
N LYS A 26 -13.86 18.68 4.37
CA LYS A 26 -14.77 19.58 3.63
C LYS A 26 -14.63 19.43 2.12
N ILE A 27 -13.41 19.32 1.59
CA ILE A 27 -13.15 19.03 0.18
C ILE A 27 -13.85 17.72 -0.23
N TRP A 28 -13.85 16.70 0.64
CA TRP A 28 -14.61 15.47 0.40
C TRP A 28 -16.12 15.69 0.44
N GLN A 29 -16.64 16.51 1.35
CA GLN A 29 -18.09 16.82 1.43
C GLN A 29 -18.60 17.64 0.23
N GLU A 30 -17.79 18.55 -0.30
CA GLU A 30 -18.21 19.49 -1.35
C GLU A 30 -17.98 18.95 -2.78
N ASN A 31 -16.94 18.13 -3.01
CA ASN A 31 -16.54 17.70 -4.35
C ASN A 31 -16.83 16.22 -4.68
N ILE A 32 -17.27 15.41 -3.70
CA ILE A 32 -17.51 13.97 -3.88
C ILE A 32 -18.99 13.67 -3.66
N SER A 33 -19.61 12.86 -4.53
CA SER A 33 -21.03 12.53 -4.37
C SER A 33 -21.27 11.69 -3.11
N LEU A 34 -22.45 11.80 -2.50
CA LEU A 34 -22.81 10.99 -1.32
C LEU A 34 -22.67 9.47 -1.56
N ARG A 35 -22.88 9.01 -2.80
CA ARG A 35 -22.65 7.60 -3.18
C ARG A 35 -21.17 7.25 -3.18
N ASP A 36 -20.32 8.15 -3.67
CA ASP A 36 -18.87 7.92 -3.71
C ASP A 36 -18.23 8.04 -2.33
N LEU A 37 -18.79 8.88 -1.43
CA LEU A 37 -18.46 8.87 0.00
C LEU A 37 -18.91 7.58 0.71
N GLN A 38 -20.01 6.97 0.27
CA GLN A 38 -20.44 5.65 0.74
C GLN A 38 -19.55 4.52 0.17
N ASN A 39 -19.12 4.61 -1.09
CA ASN A 39 -18.15 3.69 -1.71
C ASN A 39 -16.76 3.79 -1.05
N LYS A 40 -16.33 5.01 -0.68
CA LYS A 40 -15.14 5.26 0.16
C LYS A 40 -15.34 4.88 1.64
N GLY A 41 -16.54 4.46 2.03
CA GLY A 41 -16.82 3.98 3.38
C GLY A 41 -16.83 5.04 4.48
N VAL A 42 -16.98 6.34 4.15
CA VAL A 42 -17.01 7.44 5.14
C VAL A 42 -18.42 8.00 5.37
N CYS A 43 -19.41 7.53 4.61
CA CYS A 43 -20.82 7.87 4.75
C CYS A 43 -21.71 6.61 4.70
N LEU A 44 -22.80 6.59 5.47
CA LEU A 44 -23.84 5.55 5.45
C LEU A 44 -25.19 6.21 5.21
N LEU A 45 -25.78 5.94 4.04
CA LEU A 45 -27.02 6.56 3.58
C LEU A 45 -28.25 5.71 3.89
N LYS A 46 -29.39 6.36 4.12
CA LYS A 46 -30.74 5.76 4.23
C LYS A 46 -30.87 4.70 5.33
N LEU A 47 -30.33 5.00 6.51
CA LEU A 47 -30.54 4.24 7.73
C LEU A 47 -31.91 4.56 8.34
N GLN A 48 -32.48 3.62 9.09
CA GLN A 48 -33.70 3.78 9.90
C GLN A 48 -33.40 3.40 11.35
N ILE A 49 -34.15 3.90 12.33
CA ILE A 49 -33.89 3.64 13.74
C ILE A 49 -34.53 2.30 14.17
N GLY A 50 -33.71 1.35 14.57
CA GLY A 50 -34.14 0.04 15.09
C GLY A 50 -34.50 0.08 16.58
N SER A 51 -33.73 0.80 17.40
CA SER A 51 -34.00 0.94 18.84
C SER A 51 -33.36 2.19 19.47
N GLN A 52 -33.84 2.57 20.66
CA GLN A 52 -33.38 3.70 21.47
C GLN A 52 -33.28 3.22 22.93
N SER A 53 -32.23 3.58 23.67
CA SER A 53 -31.98 3.11 25.05
C SER A 53 -31.10 4.07 25.87
N THR A 54 -31.19 4.02 27.20
CA THR A 54 -30.37 4.85 28.10
C THR A 54 -28.99 4.22 28.38
N GLY A 55 -27.93 4.90 27.94
CA GLY A 55 -26.54 4.52 28.18
C GLY A 55 -25.88 5.23 29.36
N LEU A 56 -24.58 4.97 29.53
CA LEU A 56 -23.73 5.55 30.58
C LEU A 56 -23.73 7.08 30.57
N TYR A 57 -23.64 7.68 31.76
CA TYR A 57 -23.79 9.11 31.99
C TYR A 57 -25.15 9.70 31.54
N GLY A 58 -26.16 8.85 31.34
CA GLY A 58 -27.52 9.26 30.90
C GLY A 58 -27.65 9.56 29.40
N ARG A 59 -26.66 9.17 28.59
CA ARG A 59 -26.63 9.41 27.12
C ARG A 59 -27.67 8.57 26.39
N THR A 60 -28.28 9.12 25.34
CA THR A 60 -29.21 8.36 24.49
C THR A 60 -28.44 7.54 23.47
N VAL A 61 -28.55 6.21 23.52
CA VAL A 61 -27.96 5.30 22.54
C VAL A 61 -29.02 4.88 21.53
N VAL A 62 -28.79 5.17 20.26
CA VAL A 62 -29.66 4.85 19.12
C VAL A 62 -29.00 3.77 18.27
N VAL A 63 -29.77 2.77 17.83
CA VAL A 63 -29.35 1.76 16.86
C VAL A 63 -29.94 2.09 15.49
N LEU A 64 -29.08 2.17 14.48
CA LEU A 64 -29.39 2.51 13.10
C LEU A 64 -29.18 1.28 12.20
N GLU A 65 -30.18 0.93 11.40
CA GLU A 65 -30.24 -0.26 10.54
C GLU A 65 -30.47 0.13 9.06
N PRO A 66 -30.02 -0.67 8.06
CA PRO A 66 -30.46 -0.54 6.69
C PRO A 66 -31.99 -0.67 6.54
N ARG A 67 -32.60 0.14 5.66
CA ARG A 67 -34.04 0.06 5.39
C ARG A 67 -34.42 -1.29 4.75
N LYS A 68 -35.21 -2.08 5.47
CA LYS A 68 -35.52 -3.51 5.22
C LYS A 68 -36.07 -3.85 3.83
N HIS A 69 -36.67 -2.89 3.12
CA HIS A 69 -37.20 -3.08 1.75
C HIS A 69 -36.16 -2.96 0.61
N LEU A 70 -34.88 -2.67 0.88
CA LEU A 70 -33.86 -2.50 -0.17
C LEU A 70 -33.04 -3.76 -0.51
N GLY A 71 -33.38 -4.93 0.06
CA GLY A 71 -32.69 -6.21 -0.22
C GLY A 71 -31.33 -6.38 0.46
N PHE A 72 -30.74 -5.31 1.01
CA PHE A 72 -29.53 -5.36 1.82
C PHE A 72 -29.87 -5.69 3.28
N SER A 73 -29.48 -6.87 3.74
CA SER A 73 -29.50 -7.28 5.16
C SER A 73 -28.28 -6.78 5.95
N SER A 74 -27.32 -6.14 5.28
CA SER A 74 -26.06 -5.65 5.83
C SER A 74 -25.79 -4.19 5.45
N LEU A 75 -24.99 -3.51 6.26
CA LEU A 75 -24.39 -2.23 5.93
C LEU A 75 -23.38 -2.41 4.78
N PRO A 76 -23.21 -1.41 3.89
CA PRO A 76 -22.13 -1.41 2.92
C PRO A 76 -20.76 -1.33 3.61
N SER A 77 -19.72 -1.77 2.89
CA SER A 77 -18.32 -1.73 3.32
C SER A 77 -17.92 -0.32 3.75
N ASN A 78 -17.46 -0.17 5.00
CA ASN A 78 -17.24 1.16 5.59
C ASN A 78 -16.08 1.21 6.59
N SER A 79 -15.69 2.43 6.95
CA SER A 79 -14.53 2.78 7.78
C SER A 79 -14.92 3.33 9.16
N PHE A 80 -16.17 3.15 9.58
CA PHE A 80 -16.66 3.60 10.89
C PHE A 80 -16.20 2.61 11.96
N GLY A 81 -15.32 3.08 12.85
CA GLY A 81 -14.96 2.36 14.07
C GLY A 81 -15.81 2.83 15.26
N PRO A 82 -15.99 1.99 16.28
CA PRO A 82 -16.44 2.46 17.58
C PRO A 82 -15.59 3.65 18.07
N GLY A 83 -16.25 4.60 18.72
CA GLY A 83 -15.74 5.87 19.20
C GLY A 83 -15.40 6.93 18.14
N ASP A 84 -15.74 6.71 16.86
CA ASP A 84 -15.71 7.77 15.85
C ASP A 84 -16.77 8.84 16.13
N ILE A 85 -16.46 10.10 15.79
CA ILE A 85 -17.46 11.18 15.83
C ILE A 85 -18.23 11.17 14.51
N VAL A 86 -19.55 11.22 14.62
CA VAL A 86 -20.47 11.14 13.50
C VAL A 86 -21.54 12.22 13.59
N GLY A 87 -21.90 12.80 12.44
CA GLY A 87 -23.08 13.63 12.30
C GLY A 87 -24.25 12.79 11.84
N LEU A 88 -25.41 12.98 12.45
CA LEU A 88 -26.69 12.46 11.96
C LEU A 88 -27.39 13.56 11.15
N TYR A 89 -27.86 13.21 9.95
CA TYR A 89 -28.48 14.12 9.00
C TYR A 89 -29.81 13.53 8.50
N ASP A 90 -30.72 14.39 8.07
CA ASP A 90 -31.96 13.99 7.39
C ASP A 90 -31.68 13.56 5.91
N THR A 91 -32.65 12.91 5.28
CA THR A 91 -32.70 12.63 3.83
C THR A 91 -32.49 13.85 2.92
N ALA A 92 -32.76 15.07 3.39
CA ALA A 92 -32.60 16.29 2.61
C ALA A 92 -31.13 16.60 2.19
N GLY A 93 -30.13 16.02 2.86
CA GLY A 93 -28.73 16.16 2.47
C GLY A 93 -27.74 15.73 3.56
N CYS A 94 -26.48 16.12 3.41
CA CYS A 94 -25.46 16.02 4.46
C CYS A 94 -24.70 17.36 4.64
N SER A 95 -25.39 18.48 4.46
CA SER A 95 -24.84 19.82 4.71
C SER A 95 -24.98 20.19 6.20
N ALA A 96 -24.17 21.13 6.68
CA ALA A 96 -24.22 21.59 8.08
C ALA A 96 -25.60 22.12 8.53
N LEU A 97 -26.43 22.62 7.60
CA LEU A 97 -27.80 23.08 7.86
C LEU A 97 -28.80 21.92 8.02
N SER A 98 -28.47 20.73 7.52
CA SER A 98 -29.26 19.49 7.64
C SER A 98 -28.78 18.56 8.76
N GLN A 99 -27.83 19.02 9.58
CA GLN A 99 -27.27 18.23 10.68
C GLN A 99 -28.18 18.29 11.90
N ILE A 100 -28.76 17.15 12.27
CA ILE A 100 -29.67 17.00 13.41
C ILE A 100 -28.87 17.04 14.72
N CYS A 101 -27.78 16.27 14.79
CA CYS A 101 -26.97 16.15 16.00
C CYS A 101 -25.55 15.60 15.70
N THR A 102 -24.69 15.65 16.72
CA THR A 102 -23.39 14.96 16.73
C THR A 102 -23.44 13.83 17.75
N GLY A 103 -22.93 12.66 17.37
CA GLY A 103 -22.85 11.48 18.21
C GLY A 103 -21.49 10.82 18.14
N ILE A 104 -21.30 9.83 19.01
CA ILE A 104 -20.11 8.98 19.10
C ILE A 104 -20.57 7.55 18.81
N VAL A 105 -19.99 6.89 17.80
CA VAL A 105 -20.31 5.48 17.50
C VAL A 105 -20.03 4.63 18.74
N THR A 106 -20.99 3.90 19.27
CA THR A 106 -20.78 2.99 20.41
C THR A 106 -20.48 1.57 19.97
N ARG A 107 -21.07 1.11 18.86
CA ARG A 107 -20.86 -0.25 18.34
C ARG A 107 -21.10 -0.26 16.83
N ILE A 108 -20.44 -1.16 16.12
CA ILE A 108 -20.80 -1.48 14.74
C ILE A 108 -20.88 -3.00 14.57
N ASN A 109 -21.92 -3.45 13.87
CA ASN A 109 -22.15 -4.83 13.48
C ASN A 109 -22.30 -4.86 11.94
N GLN A 110 -22.31 -6.06 11.33
CA GLN A 110 -22.55 -6.18 9.89
C GLN A 110 -23.92 -5.61 9.44
N ALA A 111 -24.92 -5.55 10.32
CA ALA A 111 -26.28 -5.10 10.01
C ALA A 111 -26.72 -3.80 10.74
N SER A 112 -25.91 -3.22 11.63
CA SER A 112 -26.33 -2.05 12.42
C SER A 112 -25.18 -1.21 12.97
N VAL A 113 -25.41 0.10 13.09
CA VAL A 113 -24.52 1.06 13.77
C VAL A 113 -25.22 1.54 15.04
N SER A 114 -24.58 1.43 16.19
CA SER A 114 -25.04 2.05 17.44
C SER A 114 -24.30 3.37 17.66
N VAL A 115 -25.00 4.43 18.02
CA VAL A 115 -24.45 5.77 18.24
C VAL A 115 -25.01 6.35 19.54
N ALA A 116 -24.12 6.83 20.42
CA ALA A 116 -24.49 7.60 21.60
C ALA A 116 -24.51 9.09 21.29
N PHE A 117 -25.58 9.76 21.69
CA PHE A 117 -25.73 11.20 21.62
C PHE A 117 -25.69 11.79 23.03
N ASP A 118 -24.92 12.86 23.21
CA ASP A 118 -25.10 13.76 24.36
C ASP A 118 -26.46 14.49 24.25
N ASP A 119 -26.96 15.00 25.37
CA ASP A 119 -28.35 15.47 25.52
C ASP A 119 -28.87 16.28 24.32
N LEU A 120 -30.00 15.81 23.78
CA LEU A 120 -30.72 16.41 22.65
C LEU A 120 -31.17 17.83 23.01
N LYS A 121 -30.37 18.81 22.56
CA LYS A 121 -30.76 20.22 22.61
C LYS A 121 -32.10 20.39 21.92
N ASP A 122 -32.96 21.18 22.56
CA ASP A 122 -34.28 21.58 22.08
C ASP A 122 -35.27 20.44 21.81
N GLY A 123 -35.01 19.25 22.36
CA GLY A 123 -36.02 18.19 22.53
C GLY A 123 -36.44 17.47 21.24
N ALA A 124 -35.63 17.52 20.19
CA ALA A 124 -35.86 16.82 18.93
C ALA A 124 -36.04 15.30 19.18
N SER A 125 -37.26 14.80 19.03
CA SER A 125 -37.54 13.36 19.13
C SER A 125 -37.12 12.65 17.85
N PHE A 126 -36.25 11.65 17.98
CA PHE A 126 -35.96 10.70 16.92
C PHE A 126 -37.24 9.98 16.45
N ASP A 127 -37.60 10.18 15.19
CA ASP A 127 -38.71 9.47 14.54
C ASP A 127 -38.30 8.03 14.21
N SER A 128 -39.26 7.10 14.27
CA SER A 128 -39.04 5.67 14.03
C SER A 128 -39.17 5.31 12.55
N ASP A 129 -39.99 6.06 11.79
CA ASP A 129 -40.08 5.96 10.33
C ASP A 129 -39.20 6.98 9.60
N GLY A 130 -38.52 7.84 10.35
CA GLY A 130 -37.49 8.76 9.84
C GLY A 130 -36.34 8.01 9.16
N ILE A 131 -35.90 8.55 8.02
CA ILE A 131 -34.76 8.04 7.25
C ILE A 131 -33.59 9.00 7.44
N TYR A 132 -32.44 8.46 7.84
CA TYR A 132 -31.28 9.23 8.26
C TYR A 132 -30.03 8.89 7.43
N ASN A 133 -29.12 9.85 7.33
CA ASN A 133 -27.77 9.67 6.80
C ASN A 133 -26.77 9.87 7.93
N LEU A 134 -25.73 9.04 7.99
CA LEU A 134 -24.67 9.11 8.98
C LEU A 134 -23.32 9.39 8.29
N LEU A 135 -22.66 10.47 8.67
CA LEU A 135 -21.39 10.91 8.08
C LEU A 135 -20.30 10.97 9.15
N LYS A 136 -19.11 10.44 8.85
CA LYS A 136 -17.94 10.52 9.73
C LYS A 136 -17.36 11.95 9.73
N LEU A 137 -17.05 12.48 10.91
CA LEU A 137 -16.60 13.86 11.12
C LEU A 137 -15.19 13.93 11.71
N ALA A 138 -14.51 15.05 11.45
CA ALA A 138 -13.21 15.40 12.04
C ALA A 138 -13.28 15.41 13.59
N ASN A 139 -12.23 14.91 14.26
CA ASN A 139 -12.28 14.61 15.70
C ASN A 139 -11.88 15.83 16.56
N ASP A 140 -12.74 16.85 16.55
CA ASP A 140 -12.55 18.11 17.27
C ASP A 140 -12.40 17.94 18.80
N VAL A 141 -12.90 16.84 19.37
CA VAL A 141 -12.75 16.51 20.80
C VAL A 141 -11.28 16.27 21.16
N THR A 142 -10.50 15.66 20.26
CA THR A 142 -9.07 15.39 20.47
C THR A 142 -8.27 16.69 20.57
N TYR A 143 -8.43 17.61 19.60
CA TYR A 143 -7.81 18.94 19.65
C TYR A 143 -8.26 19.75 20.88
N LYS A 144 -9.56 19.72 21.21
CA LYS A 144 -10.10 20.37 22.42
C LYS A 144 -9.52 19.82 23.72
N ARG A 145 -9.07 18.56 23.77
CA ARG A 145 -8.38 17.98 24.94
C ARG A 145 -6.91 18.39 24.99
N MET A 146 -6.18 18.26 23.88
CA MET A 146 -4.76 18.67 23.80
C MET A 146 -4.58 20.18 24.09
N LYS A 147 -5.43 21.04 23.52
CA LYS A 147 -5.44 22.49 23.81
C LYS A 147 -5.64 22.80 25.29
N ARG A 148 -6.49 22.05 26.00
CA ARG A 148 -6.72 22.26 27.43
C ARG A 148 -5.62 21.70 28.32
N ALA A 149 -4.97 20.60 27.92
CA ALA A 149 -3.76 20.12 28.60
C ALA A 149 -2.58 21.11 28.45
N LEU A 150 -2.37 21.68 27.25
CA LEU A 150 -1.37 22.73 27.03
C LEU A 150 -1.66 24.01 27.83
N ASN A 151 -2.92 24.45 27.90
CA ASN A 151 -3.32 25.57 28.75
C ASN A 151 -3.10 25.28 30.25
N ALA A 152 -3.41 24.06 30.71
CA ALA A 152 -3.19 23.64 32.10
C ALA A 152 -1.70 23.57 32.45
N LEU A 153 -0.87 23.04 31.53
CA LEU A 153 0.59 23.05 31.63
C LEU A 153 1.15 24.48 31.75
N ASN A 154 0.67 25.42 30.93
CA ASN A 154 1.10 26.83 31.00
C ASN A 154 0.66 27.55 32.29
N GLY A 155 -0.40 27.06 32.94
CA GLY A 155 -0.86 27.54 34.24
C GLY A 155 -0.25 26.79 35.43
N TYR A 156 0.55 25.74 35.20
CA TYR A 156 1.05 24.86 36.26
C TYR A 156 2.10 25.60 37.10
N ARG A 157 1.84 25.70 38.40
CA ARG A 157 2.71 26.37 39.38
C ARG A 157 3.17 25.39 40.45
N ASN A 158 2.19 24.82 41.15
CA ASN A 158 2.39 23.87 42.24
C ASN A 158 1.57 22.60 41.92
N GLY A 159 2.12 21.44 42.22
CA GLY A 159 1.47 20.14 42.00
C GLY A 159 2.50 19.02 41.79
N PRO A 160 2.06 17.74 41.75
CA PRO A 160 2.97 16.58 41.72
C PRO A 160 3.94 16.57 40.52
N ALA A 161 3.54 17.12 39.37
CA ALA A 161 4.37 17.13 38.16
C ALA A 161 5.37 18.30 38.08
N ALA A 162 5.52 19.14 39.12
CA ALA A 162 6.32 20.37 39.02
C ALA A 162 7.81 20.12 38.72
N SER A 163 8.46 19.19 39.44
CA SER A 163 9.85 18.79 39.16
C SER A 163 9.99 18.13 37.78
N LEU A 164 9.04 17.26 37.43
CA LEU A 164 8.98 16.59 36.14
C LEU A 164 8.90 17.59 34.98
N ILE A 165 8.10 18.66 35.09
CA ILE A 165 8.00 19.71 34.07
C ILE A 165 9.36 20.39 33.84
N HIS A 166 10.08 20.76 34.89
CA HIS A 166 11.39 21.41 34.76
C HIS A 166 12.43 20.49 34.10
N VAL A 167 12.46 19.19 34.42
CA VAL A 167 13.30 18.20 33.72
C VAL A 167 12.86 18.03 32.26
N LEU A 168 11.55 17.95 31.98
CA LEU A 168 11.04 17.79 30.62
C LEU A 168 11.24 19.00 29.69
N PHE A 169 11.56 20.18 30.23
CA PHE A 169 11.93 21.38 29.46
C PHE A 169 13.42 21.74 29.50
N GLY A 170 14.23 21.06 30.33
CA GLY A 170 15.65 21.34 30.49
C GLY A 170 15.97 22.54 31.40
N ASP A 171 15.00 23.01 32.21
CA ASP A 171 15.23 24.01 33.25
C ASP A 171 16.10 23.42 34.39
N THR A 172 16.01 22.10 34.61
CA THR A 172 16.79 21.33 35.60
C THR A 172 17.27 20.02 35.00
N GLN A 173 18.46 19.57 35.38
CA GLN A 173 18.92 18.21 35.07
C GLN A 173 18.09 17.15 35.83
N PRO A 174 18.00 15.90 35.32
CA PRO A 174 17.41 14.78 36.06
C PRO A 174 18.09 14.60 37.43
N SER A 175 17.31 14.27 38.47
CA SER A 175 17.89 14.06 39.80
C SER A 175 18.80 12.84 39.85
N SER A 176 19.78 12.87 40.75
CA SER A 176 20.62 11.70 41.05
C SER A 176 19.78 10.46 41.40
N TYR A 177 20.28 9.31 40.97
CA TYR A 177 19.75 7.98 41.18
C TYR A 177 19.27 7.73 42.62
N SER A 178 18.07 7.17 42.77
CA SER A 178 17.63 6.64 44.07
C SER A 178 18.34 5.31 44.39
N GLN A 179 18.47 5.00 45.68
CA GLN A 179 19.02 3.71 46.10
C GLN A 179 18.11 2.57 45.65
N LEU A 180 18.67 1.62 44.92
CA LEU A 180 18.00 0.35 44.63
C LEU A 180 18.02 -0.53 45.87
N ASN A 181 16.84 -0.85 46.38
CA ASN A 181 16.66 -2.02 47.23
C ASN A 181 16.73 -3.26 46.32
N GLU A 182 17.25 -4.38 46.84
CA GLU A 182 17.22 -5.66 46.12
C GLU A 182 15.77 -6.06 45.79
N PHE A 183 15.53 -6.51 44.56
CA PHE A 183 14.20 -6.92 44.11
C PHE A 183 14.28 -8.10 43.15
N GLU A 184 13.34 -9.04 43.31
CA GLU A 184 13.14 -10.14 42.36
C GLU A 184 12.23 -9.71 41.21
N PHE A 185 12.66 -10.00 39.97
CA PHE A 185 11.86 -9.85 38.75
C PHE A 185 10.65 -10.81 38.76
N PHE A 186 9.49 -10.35 38.29
CA PHE A 186 8.31 -11.20 38.10
C PHE A 186 8.48 -12.14 36.90
N ASN A 187 9.09 -11.65 35.82
CA ASN A 187 9.49 -12.50 34.70
C ASN A 187 10.96 -12.96 34.86
N SER A 188 11.16 -14.27 35.02
CA SER A 188 12.48 -14.89 35.05
C SER A 188 13.18 -14.95 33.68
N GLU A 189 12.45 -14.80 32.57
CA GLU A 189 12.94 -14.98 31.19
C GLU A 189 13.45 -13.67 30.53
N LEU A 190 13.61 -12.58 31.28
CA LEU A 190 14.14 -11.31 30.75
C LEU A 190 15.63 -11.42 30.37
N ASP A 191 16.05 -10.84 29.25
CA ASP A 191 17.47 -10.65 28.94
C ASP A 191 18.09 -9.49 29.73
N ASP A 192 19.42 -9.40 29.71
CA ASP A 192 20.18 -8.41 30.47
C ASP A 192 19.84 -6.96 30.08
N SER A 193 19.53 -6.70 28.80
CA SER A 193 19.13 -5.35 28.36
C SER A 193 17.74 -4.96 28.92
N GLN A 194 16.83 -5.94 29.03
CA GLN A 194 15.54 -5.77 29.68
C GLN A 194 15.68 -5.60 31.21
N ARG A 195 16.57 -6.37 31.86
CA ARG A 195 16.85 -6.25 33.31
C ARG A 195 17.50 -4.92 33.67
N GLU A 196 18.45 -4.44 32.87
CA GLU A 196 19.04 -3.11 33.04
C GLU A 196 17.98 -2.03 32.85
N ALA A 197 17.20 -2.09 31.77
CA ALA A 197 16.12 -1.14 31.49
C ALA A 197 15.06 -1.07 32.61
N VAL A 198 14.66 -2.22 33.19
CA VAL A 198 13.79 -2.28 34.37
C VAL A 198 14.45 -1.59 35.56
N SER A 199 15.66 -2.03 35.93
CA SER A 199 16.39 -1.53 37.11
C SER A 199 16.60 -0.02 37.04
N PHE A 200 17.06 0.47 35.89
CA PHE A 200 17.20 1.89 35.58
C PHE A 200 15.88 2.66 35.69
N ALA A 201 14.78 2.12 35.15
CA ALA A 201 13.46 2.75 35.27
C ALA A 201 12.93 2.77 36.70
N LEU A 202 13.32 1.84 37.58
CA LEU A 202 13.03 1.92 39.01
C LEU A 202 13.84 3.04 39.68
N VAL A 203 15.15 3.07 39.45
CA VAL A 203 16.12 4.04 40.02
C VAL A 203 15.77 5.50 39.74
N GLN A 204 15.33 5.81 38.52
CA GLN A 204 15.08 7.19 38.08
C GLN A 204 14.00 7.89 38.93
N ARG A 205 14.19 9.18 39.21
CA ARG A 205 13.25 9.98 40.02
C ARG A 205 12.15 10.62 39.18
N GLU A 206 12.52 11.44 38.20
CA GLU A 206 11.54 12.14 37.35
C GLU A 206 11.28 11.40 36.03
N LEU A 207 12.31 11.02 35.29
CA LEU A 207 12.20 10.55 33.90
C LEU A 207 13.02 9.28 33.64
N ALA A 208 12.39 8.28 33.02
CA ALA A 208 13.07 7.17 32.34
C ALA A 208 12.54 7.02 30.90
N VAL A 209 13.42 6.69 29.95
CA VAL A 209 13.08 6.47 28.54
C VAL A 209 13.57 5.10 28.10
N ILE A 210 12.64 4.21 27.74
CA ILE A 210 12.93 2.86 27.23
C ILE A 210 12.80 2.86 25.71
N HIS A 211 13.93 2.88 25.03
CA HIS A 211 14.00 2.68 23.58
C HIS A 211 13.88 1.19 23.28
N GLY A 212 12.75 0.79 22.70
CA GLY A 212 12.43 -0.60 22.37
C GLY A 212 12.29 -0.83 20.87
N PRO A 213 13.39 -1.16 20.16
CA PRO A 213 13.40 -1.52 18.74
C PRO A 213 12.47 -2.70 18.35
N PRO A 214 12.28 -2.97 17.05
CA PRO A 214 11.41 -4.05 16.59
C PRO A 214 11.80 -5.42 17.16
N GLY A 215 10.84 -6.10 17.79
CA GLY A 215 11.03 -7.44 18.34
C GLY A 215 11.72 -7.52 19.71
N THR A 216 12.17 -6.42 20.30
CA THR A 216 13.02 -6.44 21.53
C THR A 216 12.28 -6.62 22.86
N GLY A 217 11.02 -7.05 22.84
CA GLY A 217 10.26 -7.26 24.09
C GLY A 217 9.91 -5.98 24.86
N LYS A 218 9.92 -4.80 24.23
CA LYS A 218 9.52 -3.49 24.82
C LYS A 218 8.34 -3.57 25.78
N THR A 219 7.18 -4.04 25.31
CA THR A 219 5.95 -4.16 26.11
C THR A 219 6.03 -5.26 27.18
N THR A 220 7.03 -6.16 27.14
CA THR A 220 7.34 -7.09 28.26
C THR A 220 8.08 -6.32 29.36
N THR A 221 9.12 -5.57 28.99
CA THR A 221 9.90 -4.69 29.87
C THR A 221 9.01 -3.66 30.57
N VAL A 222 8.11 -3.01 29.83
CA VAL A 222 7.15 -2.04 30.37
C VAL A 222 6.19 -2.68 31.38
N VAL A 223 5.76 -3.92 31.14
CA VAL A 223 4.90 -4.66 32.07
C VAL A 223 5.64 -5.00 33.35
N GLU A 224 6.90 -5.45 33.27
CA GLU A 224 7.75 -5.68 34.45
C GLU A 224 7.93 -4.39 35.27
N ILE A 225 8.25 -3.26 34.64
CA ILE A 225 8.38 -1.95 35.30
C ILE A 225 7.09 -1.58 36.07
N ILE A 226 5.93 -1.78 35.45
CA ILE A 226 4.63 -1.52 36.09
C ILE A 226 4.38 -2.47 37.28
N LEU A 227 4.68 -3.76 37.14
CA LEU A 227 4.50 -4.75 38.21
C LEU A 227 5.40 -4.44 39.41
N GLN A 228 6.66 -4.05 39.18
CA GLN A 228 7.58 -3.64 40.26
C GLN A 228 7.13 -2.34 40.95
N ALA A 229 6.63 -1.35 40.21
CA ALA A 229 6.05 -0.15 40.81
C ALA A 229 4.82 -0.48 41.69
N VAL A 230 3.95 -1.39 41.22
CA VAL A 230 2.79 -1.89 42.00
C VAL A 230 3.23 -2.72 43.22
N LYS A 231 4.32 -3.51 43.13
CA LYS A 231 4.96 -4.23 44.25
C LYS A 231 5.44 -3.25 45.33
N GLN A 232 5.89 -2.06 44.92
CA GLN A 232 6.25 -0.92 45.80
C GLN A 232 5.04 -0.07 46.23
N GLY A 233 3.81 -0.54 46.02
CA GLY A 233 2.57 0.13 46.41
C GLY A 233 2.21 1.39 45.60
N GLN A 234 2.97 1.71 44.54
CA GLN A 234 2.74 2.89 43.71
C GLN A 234 1.48 2.72 42.85
N LYS A 235 0.71 3.80 42.65
CA LYS A 235 -0.43 3.85 41.74
C LYS A 235 0.00 4.34 40.36
N VAL A 236 -0.30 3.56 39.33
CA VAL A 236 0.23 3.77 37.96
C VAL A 236 -0.87 4.15 36.97
N LEU A 237 -0.69 5.28 36.28
CA LEU A 237 -1.48 5.65 35.11
C LEU A 237 -0.72 5.26 33.84
N CYS A 238 -1.17 4.20 33.17
CA CYS A 238 -0.56 3.73 31.93
C CYS A 238 -1.34 4.23 30.70
N CYS A 239 -0.61 4.74 29.72
CA CYS A 239 -1.14 5.41 28.54
C CYS A 239 -0.44 4.95 27.26
N ALA A 240 -1.12 5.14 26.12
CA ALA A 240 -0.55 5.01 24.78
C ALA A 240 -1.36 5.82 23.75
N PRO A 241 -0.83 6.18 22.57
CA PRO A 241 -1.59 6.91 21.55
C PRO A 241 -2.72 6.09 20.92
N SER A 242 -2.58 4.76 20.80
CA SER A 242 -3.55 3.88 20.12
C SER A 242 -4.24 2.91 21.09
N ASN A 243 -5.50 2.52 20.80
CA ASN A 243 -6.21 1.53 21.63
C ASN A 243 -5.51 0.17 21.66
N VAL A 244 -4.93 -0.27 20.54
CA VAL A 244 -4.24 -1.56 20.43
C VAL A 244 -3.03 -1.63 21.36
N ALA A 245 -2.26 -0.55 21.49
CA ALA A 245 -1.13 -0.51 22.42
C ALA A 245 -1.58 -0.60 23.89
N VAL A 246 -2.63 0.15 24.27
CA VAL A 246 -3.22 0.07 25.62
C VAL A 246 -3.75 -1.34 25.90
N ASP A 247 -4.43 -1.95 24.93
CA ASP A 247 -5.04 -3.27 25.06
C ASP A 247 -3.99 -4.38 25.22
N ASN A 248 -2.90 -4.33 24.46
CA ASN A 248 -1.76 -5.23 24.63
C ASN A 248 -1.16 -5.17 26.05
N LEU A 249 -1.15 -3.99 26.67
CA LEU A 249 -0.72 -3.80 28.06
C LEU A 249 -1.73 -4.37 29.06
N VAL A 250 -3.03 -4.13 28.87
CA VAL A 250 -4.09 -4.68 29.75
C VAL A 250 -4.05 -6.20 29.74
N GLU A 251 -3.93 -6.84 28.58
CA GLU A 251 -3.88 -8.31 28.48
C GLU A 251 -2.69 -8.89 29.27
N ARG A 252 -1.50 -8.31 29.12
CA ARG A 252 -0.28 -8.79 29.78
C ARG A 252 -0.34 -8.59 31.30
N LEU A 253 -0.77 -7.42 31.76
CA LEU A 253 -0.92 -7.14 33.20
C LEU A 253 -2.03 -7.98 33.86
N ALA A 254 -3.12 -8.25 33.13
CA ALA A 254 -4.22 -9.12 33.60
C ALA A 254 -3.76 -10.57 33.80
N ARG A 255 -2.91 -11.11 32.90
CA ARG A 255 -2.29 -12.44 33.07
C ARG A 255 -1.45 -12.50 34.36
N CYS A 256 -0.80 -11.39 34.72
CA CYS A 256 -0.01 -11.25 35.95
C CYS A 256 -0.84 -10.95 37.21
N LYS A 257 -2.18 -11.06 37.15
CA LYS A 257 -3.13 -10.84 38.26
C LYS A 257 -3.12 -9.43 38.88
N ALA A 258 -2.54 -8.43 38.22
CA ALA A 258 -2.60 -7.04 38.67
C ALA A 258 -4.05 -6.49 38.60
N LYS A 259 -4.43 -5.59 39.53
CA LYS A 259 -5.75 -4.93 39.51
C LYS A 259 -5.80 -3.84 38.43
N VAL A 260 -6.01 -4.26 37.20
CA VAL A 260 -6.09 -3.40 36.01
C VAL A 260 -7.50 -2.88 35.74
N LEU A 261 -7.60 -1.62 35.31
CA LEU A 261 -8.84 -0.97 34.91
C LEU A 261 -8.68 -0.23 33.57
N ARG A 262 -9.48 -0.60 32.56
CA ARG A 262 -9.37 -0.08 31.18
C ARG A 262 -10.31 1.11 30.92
N LEU A 263 -9.63 2.23 30.72
CA LEU A 263 -9.95 3.52 30.13
C LEU A 263 -10.93 3.60 28.95
N GLY A 264 -12.24 3.42 29.14
CA GLY A 264 -13.26 3.80 28.14
C GLY A 264 -13.83 2.69 27.26
N HIS A 265 -14.36 3.08 26.08
CA HIS A 265 -15.52 2.42 25.46
C HIS A 265 -15.32 0.93 25.06
N PRO A 266 -16.10 -0.03 25.60
CA PRO A 266 -15.91 -1.47 25.44
C PRO A 266 -15.78 -1.98 24.00
N ALA A 267 -16.57 -1.47 23.06
CA ALA A 267 -16.48 -1.90 21.67
C ALA A 267 -15.20 -1.45 20.92
N ARG A 268 -14.35 -0.60 21.54
CA ARG A 268 -12.99 -0.34 21.05
C ARG A 268 -11.97 -1.40 21.51
N LEU A 269 -12.40 -2.32 22.39
CA LEU A 269 -11.53 -3.26 23.11
C LEU A 269 -11.68 -4.68 22.57
N LEU A 270 -10.59 -5.43 22.60
CA LEU A 270 -10.60 -6.88 22.39
C LEU A 270 -11.52 -7.56 23.41
N GLU A 271 -12.24 -8.60 22.99
CA GLU A 271 -13.25 -9.30 23.81
C GLU A 271 -12.67 -9.85 25.13
N SER A 272 -11.46 -10.41 25.08
CA SER A 272 -10.70 -10.88 26.26
C SER A 272 -10.42 -9.79 27.31
N ILE A 273 -10.44 -8.52 26.90
CA ILE A 273 -10.14 -7.32 27.70
C ILE A 273 -11.41 -6.63 28.20
N GLN A 274 -12.57 -6.83 27.57
CA GLN A 274 -13.81 -6.12 27.91
C GLN A 274 -14.20 -6.26 29.40
N LYS A 275 -13.91 -7.41 30.02
CA LYS A 275 -14.10 -7.66 31.47
C LYS A 275 -13.31 -6.72 32.39
N HIS A 276 -12.25 -6.08 31.89
CA HIS A 276 -11.44 -5.08 32.61
C HIS A 276 -11.85 -3.63 32.28
N SER A 277 -12.79 -3.41 31.37
CA SER A 277 -13.30 -2.07 31.07
C SER A 277 -14.06 -1.48 32.26
N LEU A 278 -14.00 -0.16 32.42
CA LEU A 278 -14.76 0.54 33.47
C LEU A 278 -16.25 0.16 33.45
N ASP A 279 -16.82 0.05 32.25
CA ASP A 279 -18.24 -0.21 32.03
C ASP A 279 -18.63 -1.64 32.47
N ALA A 280 -17.78 -2.64 32.21
CA ALA A 280 -17.99 -4.02 32.67
C ALA A 280 -17.75 -4.17 34.17
N VAL A 281 -16.69 -3.55 34.72
CA VAL A 281 -16.41 -3.57 36.17
C VAL A 281 -17.54 -2.87 36.94
N LEU A 282 -18.12 -1.80 36.39
CA LEU A 282 -19.30 -1.14 36.95
C LEU A 282 -20.54 -2.06 36.89
N ALA A 283 -20.75 -2.77 35.77
CA ALA A 283 -21.85 -3.72 35.59
C ALA A 283 -21.74 -5.01 36.44
N HIS A 284 -20.56 -5.29 37.00
CA HIS A 284 -20.32 -6.39 37.95
C HIS A 284 -20.07 -5.92 39.40
N SER A 285 -20.26 -4.63 39.69
CA SER A 285 -20.15 -4.09 41.05
C SER A 285 -21.43 -4.29 41.87
N ASP A 286 -21.36 -4.23 43.20
CA ASP A 286 -22.54 -4.37 44.08
C ASP A 286 -23.62 -3.30 43.80
N ASN A 287 -23.22 -2.14 43.28
CA ASN A 287 -24.10 -1.06 42.87
C ASN A 287 -24.79 -1.31 41.52
N ALA A 288 -24.42 -2.35 40.76
CA ALA A 288 -24.90 -2.59 39.40
C ALA A 288 -26.42 -2.80 39.33
N ASN A 289 -27.00 -3.55 40.27
CA ASN A 289 -28.45 -3.79 40.34
C ASN A 289 -29.21 -2.46 40.47
N ILE A 290 -28.78 -1.61 41.40
CA ILE A 290 -29.37 -0.29 41.68
C ILE A 290 -29.27 0.63 40.46
N ILE A 291 -28.12 0.63 39.77
CA ILE A 291 -27.91 1.40 38.53
C ILE A 291 -28.78 0.87 37.39
N ALA A 292 -28.94 -0.46 37.28
CA ALA A 292 -29.80 -1.09 36.27
C ALA A 292 -31.28 -0.78 36.50
N ASP A 293 -31.75 -0.74 37.74
CA ASP A 293 -33.14 -0.42 38.07
C ASP A 293 -33.47 1.05 37.77
N ILE A 294 -32.61 2.02 38.14
CA ILE A 294 -32.79 3.42 37.72
C ILE A 294 -32.85 3.57 36.20
N ARG A 295 -32.03 2.82 35.45
CA ARG A 295 -32.08 2.83 33.97
C ARG A 295 -33.41 2.29 33.44
N LYS A 296 -33.93 1.19 34.01
CA LYS A 296 -35.27 0.66 33.67
C LYS A 296 -36.35 1.71 33.93
N ASP A 297 -36.27 2.46 35.02
CA ASP A 297 -37.27 3.46 35.39
C ASP A 297 -37.20 4.71 34.49
N ILE A 298 -36.00 5.15 34.09
CA ILE A 298 -35.82 6.17 33.04
C ILE A 298 -36.44 5.70 31.71
N ASP A 299 -36.17 4.45 31.29
CA ASP A 299 -36.69 3.93 30.02
C ASP A 299 -38.23 3.75 30.07
N LYS A 300 -38.81 3.34 31.21
CA LYS A 300 -40.27 3.35 31.45
C LYS A 300 -40.85 4.76 31.31
N ALA A 301 -40.26 5.76 31.97
CA ALA A 301 -40.73 7.15 31.90
C ALA A 301 -40.62 7.74 30.49
N ILE A 302 -39.59 7.38 29.72
CA ILE A 302 -39.46 7.74 28.30
C ILE A 302 -40.60 7.14 27.46
N VAL A 303 -40.96 5.87 27.67
CA VAL A 303 -42.11 5.24 26.99
C VAL A 303 -43.43 5.90 27.41
N GLY A 304 -43.62 6.18 28.71
CA GLY A 304 -44.77 6.93 29.23
C GLY A 304 -44.93 8.31 28.58
N MET A 305 -43.83 9.05 28.42
CA MET A 305 -43.80 10.35 27.76
C MET A 305 -44.11 10.28 26.25
N LYS A 306 -43.75 9.18 25.56
CA LYS A 306 -44.14 8.97 24.15
C LYS A 306 -45.64 8.70 24.00
N ASN A 307 -46.20 7.85 24.84
CA ASN A 307 -47.55 7.30 24.68
C ASN A 307 -48.71 8.26 25.07
N LYS A 308 -48.43 9.38 25.74
CA LYS A 308 -49.47 10.31 26.23
C LYS A 308 -49.46 11.67 25.53
N SER A 309 -50.64 12.16 25.13
CA SER A 309 -50.78 13.41 24.35
C SER A 309 -50.77 14.69 25.19
N GLU A 310 -51.14 14.62 26.48
CA GLU A 310 -51.39 15.83 27.27
C GLU A 310 -50.12 16.61 27.67
N LYS A 311 -50.20 17.94 27.50
CA LYS A 311 -49.09 18.86 27.74
C LYS A 311 -48.68 18.98 29.21
N GLY A 312 -49.62 18.71 30.14
CA GLY A 312 -49.37 18.70 31.59
C GLY A 312 -48.59 17.46 32.04
N GLU A 313 -49.10 16.26 31.74
CA GLU A 313 -48.47 15.00 32.16
C GLU A 313 -47.06 14.82 31.55
N ARG A 314 -46.83 15.22 30.29
CA ARG A 314 -45.50 15.24 29.68
C ARG A 314 -44.51 16.15 30.44
N GLY A 315 -44.99 17.16 31.17
CA GLY A 315 -44.19 17.98 32.07
C GLY A 315 -43.73 17.24 33.32
N ASN A 316 -44.58 16.37 33.88
CA ASN A 316 -44.24 15.55 35.06
C ASN A 316 -43.20 14.48 34.71
N PHE A 317 -43.42 13.69 33.65
CA PHE A 317 -42.43 12.72 33.16
C PHE A 317 -41.08 13.37 32.85
N LYS A 318 -41.06 14.61 32.33
CA LYS A 318 -39.81 15.35 32.08
C LYS A 318 -39.07 15.76 33.37
N ARG A 319 -39.78 15.99 34.48
CA ARG A 319 -39.17 16.23 35.81
C ARG A 319 -38.63 14.93 36.40
N GLU A 320 -39.44 13.88 36.40
CA GLU A 320 -39.09 12.52 36.85
C GLU A 320 -37.83 11.99 36.15
N ILE A 321 -37.78 12.06 34.81
CA ILE A 321 -36.58 11.71 34.02
C ILE A 321 -35.38 12.56 34.43
N GLY A 322 -35.57 13.85 34.73
CA GLY A 322 -34.50 14.74 35.19
C GLY A 322 -33.95 14.37 36.58
N GLU A 323 -34.83 13.97 37.50
CA GLU A 323 -34.47 13.53 38.86
C GLU A 323 -33.79 12.16 38.85
N LEU A 324 -34.36 11.18 38.14
CA LEU A 324 -33.76 9.85 37.94
C LEU A 324 -32.38 9.94 37.25
N ARG A 325 -32.21 10.81 36.24
CA ARG A 325 -30.91 11.07 35.62
C ARG A 325 -29.90 11.70 36.59
N LYS A 326 -30.34 12.56 37.51
CA LYS A 326 -29.49 13.16 38.55
C LYS A 326 -29.06 12.11 39.57
N GLU A 327 -29.97 11.23 39.99
CA GLU A 327 -29.66 10.11 40.89
C GLU A 327 -28.73 9.09 40.24
N LEU A 328 -29.02 8.67 38.99
CA LEU A 328 -28.16 7.81 38.18
C LEU A 328 -26.74 8.37 38.11
N LYS A 329 -26.59 9.64 37.71
CA LYS A 329 -25.30 10.32 37.59
C LYS A 329 -24.55 10.36 38.93
N ASN A 330 -25.24 10.57 40.04
CA ASN A 330 -24.63 10.57 41.37
C ASN A 330 -24.14 9.17 41.77
N ARG A 331 -24.96 8.12 41.61
CA ARG A 331 -24.58 6.73 41.92
C ARG A 331 -23.48 6.20 40.98
N GLU A 332 -23.57 6.46 39.68
CA GLU A 332 -22.51 6.14 38.71
C GLU A 332 -21.19 6.84 39.11
N SER A 333 -21.22 8.13 39.44
CA SER A 333 -20.01 8.88 39.83
C SER A 333 -19.35 8.31 41.10
N ALA A 334 -20.15 7.95 42.12
CA ALA A 334 -19.64 7.35 43.36
C ALA A 334 -19.02 5.96 43.14
N ALA A 335 -19.73 5.09 42.40
CA ALA A 335 -19.23 3.75 42.08
C ALA A 335 -17.96 3.80 41.20
N ILE A 336 -17.92 4.69 40.19
CA ILE A 336 -16.73 4.92 39.37
C ILE A 336 -15.55 5.42 40.23
N ALA A 337 -15.78 6.31 41.19
CA ALA A 337 -14.73 6.80 42.10
C ALA A 337 -14.14 5.68 42.98
N GLN A 338 -14.99 4.77 43.49
CA GLN A 338 -14.57 3.62 44.28
C GLN A 338 -13.76 2.62 43.43
N ILE A 339 -14.27 2.28 42.24
CA ILE A 339 -13.61 1.38 41.28
C ILE A 339 -12.22 1.93 40.92
N LEU A 340 -12.13 3.22 40.55
CA LEU A 340 -10.86 3.88 40.23
C LEU A 340 -9.84 3.81 41.37
N LYS A 341 -10.23 4.10 42.62
CA LYS A 341 -9.34 4.02 43.78
C LYS A 341 -8.88 2.60 44.11
N SER A 342 -9.70 1.60 43.78
CA SER A 342 -9.41 0.18 44.03
C SER A 342 -8.41 -0.44 43.05
N ALA A 343 -8.29 0.13 41.85
CA ALA A 343 -7.34 -0.31 40.84
C ALA A 343 -5.90 0.05 41.24
N ASP A 344 -4.94 -0.80 40.86
CA ASP A 344 -3.51 -0.56 41.07
C ASP A 344 -2.86 0.02 39.80
N VAL A 345 -3.40 -0.34 38.62
CA VAL A 345 -3.04 0.26 37.32
C VAL A 345 -4.29 0.70 36.57
N VAL A 346 -4.34 1.98 36.17
CA VAL A 346 -5.41 2.50 35.29
C VAL A 346 -4.83 2.71 33.89
N LEU A 347 -5.46 2.10 32.88
CA LEU A 347 -4.93 2.02 31.51
C LEU A 347 -5.83 2.75 30.50
N SER A 348 -5.35 3.77 29.79
CA SER A 348 -6.18 4.55 28.84
C SER A 348 -5.41 5.00 27.60
N THR A 349 -6.08 5.51 26.56
CA THR A 349 -5.34 6.26 25.54
C THR A 349 -4.90 7.62 26.11
N ASN A 350 -3.84 8.23 25.56
CA ASN A 350 -3.41 9.59 25.95
C ASN A 350 -4.59 10.58 26.01
N THR A 351 -5.47 10.53 25.01
CA THR A 351 -6.70 11.34 24.93
C THR A 351 -7.81 10.91 25.88
N GLY A 352 -7.79 9.68 26.39
CA GLY A 352 -8.72 9.12 27.37
C GLY A 352 -8.41 9.54 28.81
N ALA A 353 -7.15 9.83 29.13
CA ALA A 353 -6.68 10.29 30.44
C ALA A 353 -7.13 11.73 30.82
N CYS A 354 -8.06 12.35 30.08
CA CYS A 354 -8.39 13.76 30.26
C CYS A 354 -9.22 14.05 31.51
N ASN A 355 -9.09 15.28 32.03
CA ASN A 355 -9.83 15.76 33.22
C ASN A 355 -11.35 15.92 33.00
N ASP A 356 -11.89 15.69 31.81
CA ASP A 356 -13.34 15.54 31.59
C ASP A 356 -13.84 14.12 31.90
N GLY A 357 -12.95 13.14 31.79
CA GLY A 357 -13.25 11.71 31.86
C GLY A 357 -13.41 11.20 33.29
N PRO A 358 -13.31 9.87 33.51
CA PRO A 358 -13.46 9.29 34.84
C PRO A 358 -12.36 9.74 35.82
N LEU A 359 -11.17 10.10 35.35
CA LEU A 359 -10.04 10.54 36.20
C LEU A 359 -10.30 11.86 36.96
N LYS A 360 -11.42 12.55 36.74
CA LYS A 360 -11.86 13.69 37.57
C LYS A 360 -12.43 13.29 38.93
N PHE A 361 -12.75 12.01 39.12
CA PHE A 361 -13.25 11.46 40.39
C PHE A 361 -12.12 10.99 41.32
N LEU A 362 -10.86 11.21 40.90
CA LEU A 362 -9.64 10.97 41.65
C LEU A 362 -8.98 12.31 42.02
N PRO A 363 -8.32 12.43 43.19
CA PRO A 363 -7.51 13.60 43.51
C PRO A 363 -6.33 13.73 42.52
N GLU A 364 -5.75 14.93 42.44
CA GLU A 364 -4.69 15.21 41.47
C GLU A 364 -3.40 14.42 41.76
N GLU A 365 -3.10 14.18 43.04
CA GLU A 365 -1.95 13.40 43.53
C GLU A 365 -2.23 11.89 43.63
N HIS A 366 -3.24 11.36 42.93
CA HIS A 366 -3.58 9.93 43.03
C HIS A 366 -2.57 8.98 42.37
N PHE A 367 -1.84 9.43 41.35
CA PHE A 367 -0.90 8.60 40.60
C PHE A 367 0.54 9.02 40.91
N ASP A 368 1.35 8.07 41.35
CA ASP A 368 2.76 8.31 41.58
C ASP A 368 3.53 8.35 40.24
N TRP A 369 3.16 7.47 39.29
CA TRP A 369 3.88 7.23 38.04
C TRP A 369 2.92 7.31 36.83
N VAL A 370 3.37 7.96 35.75
CA VAL A 370 2.75 7.90 34.41
C VAL A 370 3.64 7.11 33.45
N VAL A 371 3.10 6.05 32.86
CA VAL A 371 3.80 5.25 31.84
C VAL A 371 3.17 5.53 30.48
N ILE A 372 3.96 5.84 29.45
CA ILE A 372 3.47 6.06 28.09
C ILE A 372 4.18 5.10 27.13
N ASP A 373 3.51 4.03 26.69
CA ASP A 373 4.01 3.15 25.63
C ASP A 373 3.66 3.72 24.23
N GLU A 374 4.45 3.34 23.24
CA GLU A 374 4.49 3.94 21.90
C GLU A 374 4.58 5.48 21.89
N CYS A 375 5.27 6.07 22.87
CA CYS A 375 5.41 7.53 23.04
C CYS A 375 6.01 8.22 21.79
N ALA A 376 6.89 7.55 21.05
CA ALA A 376 7.44 8.04 19.78
C ALA A 376 6.38 8.28 18.69
N GLN A 377 5.24 7.59 18.73
CA GLN A 377 4.12 7.75 17.80
C GLN A 377 3.07 8.76 18.31
N ALA A 378 3.28 9.35 19.49
CA ALA A 378 2.38 10.29 20.12
C ALA A 378 2.83 11.75 19.89
N LEU A 379 1.89 12.62 19.50
CA LEU A 379 2.11 14.07 19.56
C LEU A 379 2.44 14.45 21.02
N GLU A 380 3.46 15.28 21.23
CA GLU A 380 3.87 15.70 22.59
C GLU A 380 2.69 16.34 23.35
N SER A 381 1.88 17.15 22.68
CA SER A 381 0.64 17.77 23.22
C SER A 381 -0.43 16.77 23.68
N SER A 382 -0.37 15.51 23.23
CA SER A 382 -1.22 14.43 23.76
C SER A 382 -0.64 13.79 25.02
N CYS A 383 0.69 13.71 25.13
CA CYS A 383 1.38 13.13 26.30
C CYS A 383 1.14 13.99 27.55
N TRP A 384 1.13 15.31 27.38
CA TRP A 384 0.80 16.29 28.43
C TRP A 384 -0.62 16.17 29.01
N ILE A 385 -1.52 15.38 28.42
CA ILE A 385 -2.83 15.06 29.03
C ILE A 385 -2.64 14.14 30.27
N ALA A 386 -1.69 13.20 30.21
CA ALA A 386 -1.41 12.25 31.29
C ALA A 386 -0.30 12.74 32.24
N LEU A 387 0.78 13.32 31.71
CA LEU A 387 1.99 13.67 32.48
C LEU A 387 1.74 14.62 33.66
N LEU A 388 0.72 15.49 33.58
CA LEU A 388 0.35 16.41 34.66
C LEU A 388 -0.24 15.73 35.91
N ARG A 389 -0.46 14.41 35.88
CA ARG A 389 -1.07 13.61 36.96
C ARG A 389 -0.08 12.87 37.87
N ALA A 390 1.23 12.96 37.62
CA ALA A 390 2.23 12.19 38.37
C ALA A 390 3.56 12.94 38.53
N ARG A 391 4.34 12.52 39.52
CA ARG A 391 5.69 13.05 39.81
C ARG A 391 6.81 12.42 38.98
N LYS A 392 6.57 11.22 38.44
CA LYS A 392 7.51 10.43 37.64
C LYS A 392 6.86 9.98 36.34
N CYS A 393 7.62 9.93 35.25
CA CYS A 393 7.18 9.25 34.03
C CYS A 393 8.19 8.25 33.45
N VAL A 394 7.65 7.23 32.80
CA VAL A 394 8.41 6.25 32.01
C VAL A 394 7.87 6.29 30.58
N LEU A 395 8.70 6.70 29.63
CA LEU A 395 8.34 6.80 28.21
C LEU A 395 8.93 5.60 27.46
N ALA A 396 8.10 4.77 26.85
CA ALA A 396 8.54 3.64 26.03
C ALA A 396 8.13 3.85 24.57
N GLY A 397 8.97 3.43 23.63
CA GLY A 397 8.68 3.55 22.21
C GLY A 397 9.91 3.32 21.32
N ASP A 398 9.82 3.77 20.07
CA ASP A 398 10.96 3.76 19.14
C ASP A 398 10.87 4.92 18.16
N TYR A 399 11.79 5.88 18.30
CA TYR A 399 11.87 7.07 17.44
C TYR A 399 12.48 6.79 16.05
N LYS A 400 13.03 5.59 15.82
CA LYS A 400 13.48 5.12 14.50
C LYS A 400 12.34 4.45 13.70
N GLN A 401 11.19 4.19 14.32
CA GLN A 401 9.93 3.81 13.66
C GLN A 401 9.07 5.06 13.38
N LEU A 402 7.87 4.88 12.81
CA LEU A 402 7.01 5.96 12.32
C LEU A 402 6.72 7.04 13.38
N PRO A 403 6.83 8.34 13.03
CA PRO A 403 6.47 9.47 13.90
C PRO A 403 4.95 9.66 13.99
N PRO A 404 4.44 10.64 14.77
CA PRO A 404 3.01 10.94 14.80
C PRO A 404 2.50 11.38 13.42
N THR A 405 1.42 10.76 12.93
CA THR A 405 0.81 11.10 11.64
C THR A 405 0.20 12.50 11.69
N ILE A 406 0.57 13.36 10.73
CA ILE A 406 0.17 14.78 10.65
C ILE A 406 -0.26 15.09 9.21
N LYS A 407 -1.37 15.82 9.04
CA LYS A 407 -1.95 16.22 7.76
C LYS A 407 -1.29 17.46 7.18
N SER A 408 -1.07 18.48 8.00
CA SER A 408 -0.38 19.70 7.60
C SER A 408 1.13 19.47 7.56
N GLN A 409 1.64 19.24 6.35
CA GLN A 409 3.09 19.20 6.06
C GLN A 409 3.82 20.45 6.61
N ARG A 410 3.16 21.62 6.63
CA ARG A 410 3.72 22.85 7.20
C ARG A 410 3.77 22.81 8.74
N ALA A 411 2.77 22.25 9.41
CA ALA A 411 2.80 22.07 10.85
C ALA A 411 3.86 21.02 11.26
N ALA A 412 3.97 19.92 10.51
CA ALA A 412 5.03 18.92 10.67
C ALA A 412 6.42 19.55 10.53
N ALA A 413 6.69 20.29 9.44
CA ALA A 413 7.96 20.96 9.20
C ALA A 413 8.32 22.04 10.24
N LYS A 414 7.31 22.73 10.82
CA LYS A 414 7.51 23.62 11.98
C LYS A 414 7.85 22.86 13.29
N GLY A 415 7.78 21.53 13.30
CA GLY A 415 8.17 20.66 14.42
C GLY A 415 7.01 19.98 15.17
N LEU A 416 5.80 19.90 14.61
CA LEU A 416 4.70 19.14 15.24
C LEU A 416 4.95 17.62 15.23
N SER A 417 5.77 17.14 14.29
CA SER A 417 6.16 15.72 14.15
C SER A 417 7.20 15.25 15.17
N LEU A 418 7.85 16.17 15.89
CA LEU A 418 8.80 15.81 16.94
C LEU A 418 8.05 15.27 18.16
N SER A 419 8.19 13.97 18.42
CA SER A 419 7.60 13.35 19.61
C SER A 419 8.33 13.78 20.88
N LEU A 420 7.63 13.71 22.03
CA LEU A 420 8.24 13.98 23.34
C LEU A 420 9.46 13.09 23.59
N MET A 421 9.33 11.80 23.28
CA MET A 421 10.41 10.82 23.42
C MET A 421 11.63 11.21 22.58
N GLU A 422 11.44 11.56 21.31
CA GLU A 422 12.55 11.95 20.42
C GLU A 422 13.23 13.24 20.89
N ARG A 423 12.45 14.24 21.33
CA ARG A 423 12.98 15.49 21.89
C ARG A 423 13.85 15.27 23.13
N LEU A 424 13.46 14.34 24.01
CA LEU A 424 14.20 14.03 25.23
C LEU A 424 15.44 13.19 24.95
N ILE A 425 15.38 12.25 24.00
CA ILE A 425 16.55 11.49 23.54
C ILE A 425 17.61 12.44 22.99
N GLN A 426 17.21 13.43 22.18
CA GLN A 426 18.11 14.47 21.64
C GLN A 426 18.66 15.41 22.73
N MET A 427 17.95 15.61 23.84
CA MET A 427 18.33 16.51 24.93
C MET A 427 19.27 15.86 25.96
N TYR A 428 19.08 14.57 26.24
CA TYR A 428 19.69 13.91 27.41
C TYR A 428 20.51 12.65 27.08
N GLY A 429 20.27 12.00 25.92
CA GLY A 429 20.94 10.74 25.57
C GLY A 429 20.86 9.67 26.66
N ASP A 430 21.93 8.89 26.81
CA ASP A 430 22.00 7.72 27.71
C ASP A 430 21.93 8.06 29.22
N SER A 431 21.82 9.33 29.61
CA SER A 431 21.55 9.73 31.00
C SER A 431 20.11 9.41 31.45
N VAL A 432 19.14 9.44 30.51
CA VAL A 432 17.72 9.10 30.74
C VAL A 432 17.23 7.94 29.87
N VAL A 433 18.04 7.48 28.92
CA VAL A 433 17.66 6.45 27.92
C VAL A 433 18.30 5.10 28.24
N ARG A 434 17.54 4.02 28.07
CA ARG A 434 18.06 2.66 27.88
C ARG A 434 17.47 2.02 26.64
N MET A 435 18.31 1.39 25.83
CA MET A 435 17.93 0.72 24.58
C MET A 435 17.99 -0.80 24.76
N LEU A 436 16.88 -1.47 24.42
CA LEU A 436 16.82 -2.93 24.38
C LEU A 436 17.54 -3.45 23.13
N THR A 437 18.38 -4.47 23.28
CA THR A 437 19.32 -4.92 22.23
C THR A 437 19.00 -6.31 21.67
N VAL A 438 18.49 -7.24 22.48
CA VAL A 438 18.11 -8.59 22.04
C VAL A 438 16.72 -8.56 21.39
N GLN A 439 16.56 -9.12 20.20
CA GLN A 439 15.27 -9.21 19.50
C GLN A 439 14.80 -10.65 19.23
N TYR A 440 13.49 -10.85 19.34
CA TYR A 440 12.82 -12.17 19.39
C TYR A 440 11.84 -12.37 18.23
N ARG A 441 12.02 -11.64 17.11
CA ARG A 441 11.09 -11.62 15.96
C ARG A 441 11.72 -12.15 14.68
N MET A 442 12.83 -11.56 14.28
CA MET A 442 13.39 -11.59 12.93
C MET A 442 14.53 -12.61 12.82
N ASN A 443 14.62 -13.28 11.67
CA ASN A 443 15.84 -13.95 11.22
C ASN A 443 17.02 -12.94 11.22
N SER A 444 18.23 -13.38 11.52
CA SER A 444 19.41 -12.52 11.63
C SER A 444 19.67 -11.69 10.37
N ALA A 445 19.52 -12.28 9.17
CA ALA A 445 19.73 -11.59 7.89
C ALA A 445 18.71 -10.46 7.62
N ILE A 446 17.51 -10.56 8.19
CA ILE A 446 16.48 -9.50 8.15
C ILE A 446 16.78 -8.41 9.19
N MET A 447 17.22 -8.83 10.38
CA MET A 447 17.59 -7.93 11.47
C MET A 447 18.82 -7.08 11.14
N GLU A 448 19.85 -7.66 10.52
CA GLU A 448 21.18 -7.05 10.35
C GLU A 448 21.12 -5.70 9.62
N TRP A 449 20.40 -5.63 8.49
CA TRP A 449 20.20 -4.38 7.75
C TRP A 449 19.57 -3.29 8.62
N ALA A 450 18.47 -3.61 9.31
CA ALA A 450 17.81 -2.66 10.20
C ALA A 450 18.74 -2.25 11.36
N SER A 451 19.42 -3.22 11.98
CA SER A 451 20.39 -3.02 13.05
C SER A 451 21.46 -2.00 12.65
N LYS A 452 22.11 -2.22 11.51
CA LYS A 452 23.16 -1.38 10.95
C LYS A 452 22.66 0.03 10.63
N GLU A 453 21.64 0.15 9.78
CA GLU A 453 21.23 1.42 9.18
C GLU A 453 20.39 2.30 10.13
N MET A 454 19.63 1.70 11.06
CA MET A 454 18.75 2.42 11.99
C MET A 454 19.21 2.40 13.45
N TYR A 455 19.91 1.36 13.91
CA TYR A 455 20.19 1.14 15.34
C TYR A 455 21.70 1.05 15.67
N HIS A 456 22.56 1.47 14.75
CA HIS A 456 24.03 1.55 14.90
C HIS A 456 24.69 0.18 15.18
N GLY A 457 24.16 -0.89 14.60
CA GLY A 457 24.65 -2.26 14.75
C GLY A 457 24.32 -2.92 16.10
N ARG A 458 23.58 -2.25 17.00
CA ARG A 458 23.38 -2.68 18.39
C ARG A 458 22.28 -3.74 18.61
N LEU A 459 21.59 -4.22 17.57
CA LEU A 459 20.61 -5.30 17.70
C LEU A 459 21.28 -6.68 17.53
N THR A 460 20.91 -7.61 18.40
CA THR A 460 21.32 -9.03 18.35
C THR A 460 20.09 -9.93 18.27
N ALA A 461 20.18 -11.03 17.52
CA ALA A 461 19.06 -11.96 17.38
C ALA A 461 19.09 -12.97 18.53
N HIS A 462 17.94 -13.22 19.17
CA HIS A 462 17.84 -14.34 20.09
C HIS A 462 17.94 -15.68 19.33
N THR A 463 18.59 -16.68 19.91
CA THR A 463 18.85 -17.99 19.28
C THR A 463 17.59 -18.69 18.77
N SER A 464 16.43 -18.42 19.39
CA SER A 464 15.12 -18.94 18.96
C SER A 464 14.58 -18.35 17.65
N VAL A 465 15.19 -17.29 17.10
CA VAL A 465 14.80 -16.66 15.83
C VAL A 465 15.97 -16.45 14.88
N GLU A 466 17.22 -16.44 15.36
CA GLU A 466 18.42 -16.17 14.56
C GLU A 466 18.43 -16.88 13.20
N GLY A 467 18.30 -18.20 13.18
CA GLY A 467 18.33 -19.02 11.96
C GLY A 467 16.97 -19.42 11.38
N HIS A 468 15.84 -18.90 11.89
CA HIS A 468 14.51 -19.46 11.54
C HIS A 468 14.02 -19.09 10.13
N LEU A 469 13.38 -20.04 9.44
CA LEU A 469 12.94 -19.97 8.04
C LEU A 469 11.51 -20.49 7.89
N LEU A 470 10.86 -20.21 6.73
CA LEU A 470 9.47 -20.64 6.51
C LEU A 470 9.32 -22.16 6.42
N LYS A 471 10.30 -22.87 5.86
CA LYS A 471 10.32 -24.34 5.77
C LYS A 471 10.28 -25.06 7.13
N ASP A 472 10.61 -24.37 8.21
CA ASP A 472 10.59 -24.94 9.57
C ASP A 472 9.18 -24.87 10.20
N LEU A 473 8.21 -24.23 9.53
CA LEU A 473 6.82 -24.18 9.97
C LEU A 473 6.09 -25.49 9.65
N PRO A 474 5.23 -25.99 10.55
CA PRO A 474 4.53 -27.25 10.34
C PRO A 474 3.58 -27.18 9.15
N SER A 475 3.70 -28.15 8.23
CA SER A 475 2.98 -28.25 6.94
C SER A 475 3.48 -27.33 5.81
N VAL A 476 4.63 -26.65 5.96
CA VAL A 476 5.25 -25.91 4.86
C VAL A 476 6.27 -26.79 4.12
N ALA A 477 6.17 -26.84 2.80
CA ALA A 477 7.08 -27.58 1.93
C ALA A 477 8.40 -26.85 1.72
N CYS A 478 9.51 -27.59 1.66
CA CYS A 478 10.85 -27.03 1.42
C CYS A 478 11.07 -26.70 -0.07
N ILE A 479 10.71 -25.49 -0.48
CA ILE A 479 11.04 -24.88 -1.79
C ILE A 479 12.05 -23.72 -1.61
N GLU A 480 12.57 -23.18 -2.71
CA GLU A 480 13.56 -22.09 -2.72
C GLU A 480 13.08 -20.87 -1.91
N GLU A 481 11.84 -20.42 -2.16
CA GLU A 481 11.18 -19.29 -1.53
C GLU A 481 11.06 -19.45 -0.01
N THR A 482 10.76 -20.66 0.44
CA THR A 482 10.62 -20.99 1.87
C THR A 482 11.96 -21.24 2.58
N SER A 483 13.04 -21.36 1.81
CA SER A 483 14.40 -21.66 2.29
C SER A 483 15.28 -20.42 2.41
N THR A 484 14.84 -19.26 1.91
CA THR A 484 15.53 -17.97 2.04
C THR A 484 14.78 -17.02 2.97
N PRO A 485 15.48 -16.24 3.84
CA PRO A 485 14.87 -15.17 4.61
C PRO A 485 14.71 -13.86 3.81
N LEU A 486 15.45 -13.71 2.71
CA LEU A 486 15.51 -12.50 1.88
C LEU A 486 15.29 -12.86 0.40
N LEU A 487 14.31 -12.22 -0.24
CA LEU A 487 14.04 -12.35 -1.68
C LEU A 487 13.82 -10.97 -2.32
N LEU A 488 14.69 -10.58 -3.24
CA LEU A 488 14.50 -9.39 -4.08
C LEU A 488 13.93 -9.81 -5.44
N ILE A 489 12.82 -9.21 -5.86
CA ILE A 489 12.24 -9.40 -7.19
C ILE A 489 12.32 -8.07 -7.95
N ASP A 490 13.32 -7.95 -8.82
CA ASP A 490 13.61 -6.72 -9.54
C ASP A 490 12.73 -6.56 -10.79
N THR A 491 12.05 -5.42 -10.89
CA THR A 491 11.22 -5.02 -12.03
C THR A 491 11.92 -4.05 -12.99
N ALA A 492 13.18 -3.68 -12.72
CA ALA A 492 14.00 -2.86 -13.62
C ALA A 492 14.09 -3.49 -15.02
N GLY A 493 14.08 -2.65 -16.06
CA GLY A 493 14.10 -3.09 -17.46
C GLY A 493 12.84 -3.83 -17.96
N CYS A 494 11.94 -4.28 -17.08
CA CYS A 494 10.79 -5.12 -17.43
C CYS A 494 9.55 -4.34 -17.93
N GLY A 495 9.65 -3.01 -18.07
CA GLY A 495 8.55 -2.15 -18.53
C GLY A 495 7.42 -1.91 -17.53
N LEU A 496 7.56 -2.39 -16.29
CA LEU A 496 6.54 -2.32 -15.24
C LEU A 496 6.54 -0.96 -14.53
N SER A 497 6.18 0.10 -15.26
CA SER A 497 6.15 1.48 -14.79
C SER A 497 4.94 1.81 -13.89
N GLU A 498 5.11 2.83 -13.05
CA GLU A 498 4.03 3.36 -12.21
C GLU A 498 2.88 3.97 -13.04
N MET A 499 1.65 3.91 -12.52
CA MET A 499 0.45 4.44 -13.18
C MET A 499 0.41 5.97 -13.13
N GLU A 500 0.20 6.60 -14.29
CA GLU A 500 -0.13 8.03 -14.38
C GLU A 500 -1.63 8.24 -14.06
N ILE A 501 -1.91 8.78 -12.87
CA ILE A 501 -3.25 9.18 -12.44
C ILE A 501 -3.23 10.67 -12.07
N ALA A 502 -4.36 11.36 -12.29
CA ALA A 502 -4.52 12.79 -12.01
C ALA A 502 -4.56 13.16 -10.52
N ASP A 503 -4.51 12.17 -9.62
CA ASP A 503 -4.33 12.35 -8.18
C ASP A 503 -2.84 12.15 -7.87
N GLU A 504 -2.13 13.24 -7.60
CA GLU A 504 -0.69 13.21 -7.35
C GLU A 504 -0.32 12.57 -6.00
N GLN A 505 -1.28 12.39 -5.08
CA GLN A 505 -1.02 11.94 -3.71
C GLN A 505 -0.84 10.43 -3.55
N SER A 506 -1.19 9.61 -4.56
CA SER A 506 -1.04 8.15 -4.47
C SER A 506 -0.59 7.52 -5.78
N LYS A 507 0.22 6.45 -5.67
CA LYS A 507 0.78 5.69 -6.78
C LYS A 507 0.32 4.23 -6.76
N GLY A 508 0.34 3.60 -7.92
CA GLY A 508 0.02 2.19 -8.13
C GLY A 508 0.85 1.63 -9.29
N ASN A 509 1.12 0.33 -9.27
CA ASN A 509 1.90 -0.39 -10.28
C ASN A 509 1.29 -1.79 -10.46
N GLN A 510 0.57 -1.98 -11.57
CA GLN A 510 -0.11 -3.23 -11.87
C GLN A 510 0.87 -4.40 -12.07
N GLY A 511 2.08 -4.14 -12.58
CA GLY A 511 3.10 -5.18 -12.73
C GLY A 511 3.55 -5.77 -11.39
N GLU A 512 3.76 -4.92 -10.39
CA GLU A 512 4.04 -5.37 -9.02
C GLU A 512 2.84 -6.12 -8.40
N VAL A 513 1.60 -5.65 -8.62
CA VAL A 513 0.38 -6.38 -8.21
C VAL A 513 0.32 -7.78 -8.84
N ASP A 514 0.84 -7.92 -10.05
CA ASP A 514 0.86 -9.19 -10.77
C ASP A 514 1.93 -10.16 -10.24
N ILE A 515 3.15 -9.67 -10.00
CA ILE A 515 4.26 -10.43 -9.37
C ILE A 515 3.91 -10.84 -7.94
N VAL A 516 3.41 -9.91 -7.11
CA VAL A 516 3.02 -10.20 -5.72
C VAL A 516 1.94 -11.30 -5.68
N GLY A 517 0.98 -11.26 -6.61
CA GLY A 517 -0.03 -12.31 -6.73
C GLY A 517 0.51 -13.69 -7.13
N LEU A 518 1.65 -13.76 -7.82
CA LEU A 518 2.34 -15.01 -8.13
C LEU A 518 3.18 -15.51 -6.95
N HIS A 519 3.89 -14.63 -6.25
CA HIS A 519 4.67 -15.01 -5.06
C HIS A 519 3.78 -15.50 -3.91
N ILE A 520 2.67 -14.80 -3.64
CA ILE A 520 1.65 -15.25 -2.67
C ILE A 520 1.06 -16.62 -3.06
N LYS A 521 0.88 -16.88 -4.37
CA LYS A 521 0.45 -18.20 -4.85
C LYS A 521 1.51 -19.27 -4.55
N SER A 522 2.78 -19.01 -4.84
CA SER A 522 3.89 -19.95 -4.53
C SER A 522 3.95 -20.29 -3.04
N LEU A 523 3.93 -19.28 -2.16
CA LEU A 523 3.94 -19.49 -0.71
C LEU A 523 2.72 -20.27 -0.19
N THR A 524 1.52 -20.01 -0.74
CA THR A 524 0.30 -20.72 -0.30
C THR A 524 0.18 -22.14 -0.87
N GLU A 525 0.68 -22.39 -2.08
CA GLU A 525 0.81 -23.75 -2.64
C GLU A 525 1.91 -24.56 -1.94
N ALA A 526 2.93 -23.90 -1.36
CA ALA A 526 3.88 -24.51 -0.44
C ALA A 526 3.29 -24.81 0.96
N GLY A 527 2.01 -24.51 1.22
CA GLY A 527 1.32 -24.82 2.48
C GLY A 527 1.33 -23.72 3.53
N LEU A 528 1.93 -22.55 3.27
CA LEU A 528 1.85 -21.40 4.19
C LEU A 528 0.45 -20.80 4.20
N LYS A 529 -0.13 -20.61 5.38
CA LYS A 529 -1.53 -20.16 5.52
C LYS A 529 -1.63 -18.66 5.27
N ALA A 530 -2.67 -18.23 4.56
CA ALA A 530 -2.85 -16.82 4.16
C ALA A 530 -2.83 -15.84 5.36
N LYS A 531 -3.40 -16.23 6.51
CA LYS A 531 -3.35 -15.45 7.76
C LYS A 531 -1.94 -15.18 8.30
N ASP A 532 -0.96 -16.02 7.96
CA ASP A 532 0.42 -15.96 8.48
C ASP A 532 1.35 -15.15 7.54
N ILE A 533 0.77 -14.58 6.47
CA ILE A 533 1.40 -13.70 5.48
C ILE A 533 0.81 -12.28 5.60
N ALA A 534 1.57 -11.25 5.22
CA ALA A 534 1.03 -9.93 4.88
C ALA A 534 1.61 -9.37 3.59
N VAL A 535 0.83 -8.53 2.91
CA VAL A 535 1.29 -7.68 1.82
C VAL A 535 1.26 -6.22 2.27
N ILE A 536 2.39 -5.55 2.14
CA ILE A 536 2.59 -4.16 2.54
C ILE A 536 2.96 -3.34 1.31
N ALA A 537 2.31 -2.18 1.14
CA ALA A 537 2.69 -1.21 0.10
C ALA A 537 2.61 0.22 0.65
N PRO A 538 3.59 1.12 0.41
CA PRO A 538 3.57 2.48 0.94
C PRO A 538 2.44 3.38 0.41
N TYR A 539 1.77 3.01 -0.69
CA TYR A 539 0.74 3.82 -1.34
C TYR A 539 -0.65 3.17 -1.26
N ASN A 540 -1.66 3.94 -0.84
CA ASN A 540 -3.03 3.43 -0.64
C ASN A 540 -3.66 2.86 -1.93
N LEU A 541 -3.43 3.49 -3.08
CA LEU A 541 -3.89 2.96 -4.38
C LEU A 541 -3.32 1.56 -4.67
N GLN A 542 -2.04 1.33 -4.40
CA GLN A 542 -1.44 -0.01 -4.56
C GLN A 542 -2.09 -1.02 -3.60
N VAL A 543 -2.31 -0.63 -2.35
CA VAL A 543 -3.01 -1.45 -1.35
C VAL A 543 -4.41 -1.86 -1.85
N ASP A 544 -5.14 -0.95 -2.49
CA ASP A 544 -6.48 -1.23 -3.00
C ASP A 544 -6.47 -2.06 -4.30
N LEU A 545 -5.50 -1.87 -5.20
CA LEU A 545 -5.28 -2.76 -6.36
C LEU A 545 -4.93 -4.20 -5.91
N LEU A 546 -4.04 -4.33 -4.92
CA LEU A 546 -3.69 -5.61 -4.31
C LEU A 546 -4.91 -6.29 -3.67
N ARG A 547 -5.74 -5.55 -2.93
CA ARG A 547 -7.01 -6.06 -2.36
C ARG A 547 -7.97 -6.52 -3.45
N GLN A 548 -8.16 -5.73 -4.50
CA GLN A 548 -9.06 -6.07 -5.61
C GLN A 548 -8.66 -7.39 -6.28
N LYS A 549 -7.35 -7.66 -6.42
CA LYS A 549 -6.85 -8.90 -7.04
C LYS A 549 -6.82 -10.10 -6.08
N LEU A 550 -6.46 -9.90 -4.80
CA LEU A 550 -6.07 -11.00 -3.90
C LEU A 550 -7.11 -11.33 -2.82
N SER A 551 -7.87 -10.37 -2.29
CA SER A 551 -8.77 -10.61 -1.15
C SER A 551 -9.87 -11.64 -1.44
N ALA A 552 -10.31 -11.76 -2.70
CA ALA A 552 -11.28 -12.75 -3.13
C ALA A 552 -10.71 -14.19 -3.22
N ARG A 553 -9.37 -14.34 -3.29
CA ARG A 553 -8.67 -15.64 -3.32
C ARG A 553 -8.14 -16.04 -1.94
N HIS A 554 -7.71 -15.05 -1.15
CA HIS A 554 -7.12 -15.26 0.16
C HIS A 554 -7.76 -14.32 1.20
N PRO A 555 -8.98 -14.59 1.70
CA PRO A 555 -9.71 -13.66 2.57
C PRO A 555 -9.01 -13.35 3.90
N GLU A 556 -8.11 -14.24 4.38
CA GLU A 556 -7.34 -14.03 5.61
C GLU A 556 -6.05 -13.21 5.41
N LEU A 557 -5.65 -12.92 4.17
CA LEU A 557 -4.40 -12.23 3.85
C LEU A 557 -4.47 -10.75 4.26
N GLU A 558 -3.58 -10.31 5.15
CA GLU A 558 -3.56 -8.89 5.54
C GLU A 558 -2.85 -8.01 4.49
N ILE A 559 -3.63 -7.21 3.76
CA ILE A 559 -3.14 -6.26 2.74
C ILE A 559 -3.36 -4.82 3.22
N LYS A 560 -2.27 -4.09 3.50
CA LYS A 560 -2.32 -2.75 4.14
C LYS A 560 -1.19 -1.82 3.72
N SER A 561 -1.36 -0.54 4.03
CA SER A 561 -0.26 0.42 4.08
C SER A 561 0.65 0.12 5.28
N VAL A 562 1.89 0.61 5.22
CA VAL A 562 2.90 0.42 6.28
C VAL A 562 2.38 0.93 7.62
N ASP A 563 1.86 2.15 7.63
CA ASP A 563 1.27 2.84 8.77
C ASP A 563 0.07 2.03 9.35
N GLY A 564 -0.69 1.34 8.50
CA GLY A 564 -1.76 0.41 8.89
C GLY A 564 -1.28 -0.96 9.42
N PHE A 565 0.01 -1.27 9.31
CA PHE A 565 0.65 -2.50 9.80
C PHE A 565 1.51 -2.29 11.06
N GLN A 566 1.57 -1.06 11.57
CA GLN A 566 2.28 -0.71 12.80
C GLN A 566 1.82 -1.58 13.99
N GLY A 567 2.77 -1.97 14.84
CA GLY A 567 2.53 -2.86 15.99
C GLY A 567 2.26 -4.35 15.65
N ARG A 568 2.15 -4.73 14.37
CA ARG A 568 1.96 -6.12 13.92
C ARG A 568 3.26 -6.79 13.48
N GLU A 569 3.18 -8.09 13.19
CA GLU A 569 4.21 -8.96 12.61
C GLU A 569 3.56 -10.16 11.88
N LYS A 570 4.31 -10.84 10.99
CA LYS A 570 3.91 -12.06 10.26
C LYS A 570 5.09 -12.97 9.97
N GLU A 571 4.84 -14.26 9.72
CA GLU A 571 5.88 -15.21 9.32
C GLU A 571 6.55 -14.77 8.00
N ALA A 572 5.72 -14.43 7.00
CA ALA A 572 6.15 -13.88 5.72
C ALA A 572 5.57 -12.47 5.47
N VAL A 573 6.37 -11.58 4.89
CA VAL A 573 5.94 -10.25 4.42
C VAL A 573 6.35 -10.06 2.96
N VAL A 574 5.45 -9.52 2.15
CA VAL A 574 5.73 -9.11 0.77
C VAL A 574 5.55 -7.60 0.65
N LEU A 575 6.62 -6.89 0.31
CA LEU A 575 6.68 -5.44 0.20
C LEU A 575 6.71 -5.01 -1.27
N SER A 576 5.73 -4.21 -1.70
CA SER A 576 5.68 -3.59 -3.03
C SER A 576 6.06 -2.11 -2.92
N LEU A 577 7.13 -1.68 -3.58
CA LEU A 577 7.62 -0.30 -3.49
C LEU A 577 6.99 0.66 -4.52
N VAL A 578 6.32 0.13 -5.55
CA VAL A 578 5.45 0.86 -6.52
C VAL A 578 6.17 1.79 -7.50
N ARG A 579 7.23 2.47 -7.08
CA ARG A 579 7.90 3.52 -7.85
C ARG A 579 8.81 2.93 -8.92
N SER A 580 8.42 3.15 -10.17
CA SER A 580 9.16 2.77 -11.38
C SER A 580 8.93 3.86 -12.42
N ASN A 581 9.90 4.76 -12.59
CA ASN A 581 9.80 5.91 -13.47
C ASN A 581 11.15 6.39 -14.02
N ARG A 582 11.14 6.92 -15.25
CA ARG A 582 12.34 7.36 -15.99
C ARG A 582 13.12 8.53 -15.38
N LYS A 583 12.65 9.11 -14.27
CA LYS A 583 13.32 10.20 -13.56
C LYS A 583 14.11 9.74 -12.32
N GLY A 584 13.90 8.51 -11.85
CA GLY A 584 14.43 8.05 -10.57
C GLY A 584 13.73 8.66 -9.34
N GLU A 585 12.53 9.23 -9.49
CA GLU A 585 11.80 9.88 -8.39
C GLU A 585 11.18 8.83 -7.45
N VAL A 586 11.71 8.69 -6.22
CA VAL A 586 11.13 7.78 -5.20
C VAL A 586 10.02 8.44 -4.37
N GLY A 587 10.02 9.76 -4.19
CA GLY A 587 8.99 10.50 -3.45
C GLY A 587 8.79 10.00 -2.01
N PHE A 588 7.55 9.66 -1.65
CA PHE A 588 7.13 9.19 -0.30
C PHE A 588 7.88 7.95 0.24
N LEU A 589 8.62 7.23 -0.61
CA LEU A 589 9.54 6.16 -0.15
C LEU A 589 10.80 6.68 0.56
N ALA A 590 11.14 7.97 0.43
CA ALA A 590 12.30 8.59 1.07
C ALA A 590 12.15 8.81 2.59
N GLU A 591 11.04 8.38 3.20
CA GLU A 591 10.88 8.39 4.65
C GLU A 591 11.39 7.07 5.25
N ASP A 592 12.68 7.02 5.55
CA ASP A 592 13.41 5.82 5.98
C ASP A 592 12.74 5.08 7.16
N ARG A 593 12.14 5.83 8.10
CA ARG A 593 11.39 5.29 9.25
C ARG A 593 10.21 4.41 8.80
N ARG A 594 9.56 4.72 7.68
CA ARG A 594 8.49 3.90 7.09
C ARG A 594 9.07 2.61 6.52
N ILE A 595 10.19 2.67 5.80
CA ILE A 595 10.83 1.47 5.22
C ILE A 595 11.36 0.55 6.33
N ASN A 596 11.98 1.11 7.38
CA ASN A 596 12.36 0.39 8.60
C ASN A 596 11.15 -0.32 9.23
N VAL A 597 10.02 0.37 9.44
CA VAL A 597 8.79 -0.29 9.92
C VAL A 597 8.39 -1.43 8.98
N ALA A 598 8.31 -1.20 7.66
CA ALA A 598 7.86 -2.19 6.68
C ALA A 598 8.70 -3.48 6.70
N VAL A 599 10.03 -3.37 6.68
CA VAL A 599 10.93 -4.53 6.68
C VAL A 599 10.82 -5.31 7.99
N THR A 600 10.84 -4.59 9.13
CA THR A 600 10.83 -5.19 10.47
C THR A 600 9.47 -5.76 10.92
N ARG A 601 8.52 -5.94 9.99
CA ARG A 601 7.27 -6.70 10.20
C ARG A 601 7.45 -8.20 9.95
N ALA A 602 8.45 -8.59 9.17
CA ALA A 602 8.74 -9.99 8.88
C ALA A 602 9.30 -10.73 10.10
N ARG A 603 9.05 -12.04 10.17
CA ARG A 603 9.75 -12.95 11.10
C ARG A 603 10.78 -13.80 10.36
N ARG A 604 10.32 -14.63 9.42
CA ARG A 604 11.12 -15.68 8.75
C ARG A 604 11.50 -15.35 7.32
N HIS A 605 10.69 -14.56 6.62
CA HIS A 605 10.88 -14.24 5.21
C HIS A 605 10.36 -12.85 4.86
N ILE A 606 11.14 -12.09 4.11
CA ILE A 606 10.69 -10.89 3.40
C ILE A 606 11.01 -10.99 1.91
N ALA A 607 9.98 -10.76 1.10
CA ALA A 607 10.11 -10.50 -0.33
C ALA A 607 9.91 -9.01 -0.61
N VAL A 608 10.82 -8.39 -1.37
CA VAL A 608 10.70 -7.00 -1.83
C VAL A 608 10.55 -7.01 -3.35
N VAL A 609 9.48 -6.39 -3.86
CA VAL A 609 9.21 -6.22 -5.29
C VAL A 609 9.39 -4.74 -5.62
N CYS A 610 10.32 -4.41 -6.52
CA CYS A 610 10.63 -3.03 -6.87
C CYS A 610 11.45 -2.90 -8.16
N ASP A 611 11.43 -1.71 -8.77
CA ASP A 611 12.38 -1.32 -9.81
C ASP A 611 13.68 -0.81 -9.16
N THR A 612 14.76 -1.61 -9.19
CA THR A 612 16.04 -1.21 -8.59
C THR A 612 16.66 0.03 -9.27
N GLN A 613 16.36 0.29 -10.55
CA GLN A 613 16.87 1.46 -11.27
C GLN A 613 16.22 2.75 -10.76
N THR A 614 14.93 2.74 -10.41
CA THR A 614 14.27 3.87 -9.75
C THR A 614 14.64 3.95 -8.27
N VAL A 615 14.69 2.83 -7.56
CA VAL A 615 14.80 2.78 -6.09
C VAL A 615 16.21 3.09 -5.58
N ARG A 616 17.28 2.68 -6.28
CA ARG A 616 18.68 2.94 -5.84
C ARG A 616 19.12 4.42 -5.91
N ASN A 617 18.26 5.32 -6.40
CA ASN A 617 18.52 6.77 -6.36
C ASN A 617 18.34 7.38 -4.95
N HIS A 618 17.78 6.63 -3.98
CA HIS A 618 17.74 7.03 -2.58
C HIS A 618 18.74 6.20 -1.76
N ALA A 619 19.60 6.84 -0.97
CA ALA A 619 20.72 6.18 -0.29
C ALA A 619 20.28 5.02 0.64
N PHE A 620 19.26 5.24 1.45
CA PHE A 620 18.72 4.23 2.38
C PHE A 620 17.99 3.07 1.66
N LEU A 621 17.33 3.35 0.53
CA LEU A 621 16.72 2.30 -0.28
C LEU A 621 17.78 1.50 -1.05
N LYS A 622 18.84 2.17 -1.48
CA LYS A 622 20.02 1.53 -2.06
C LYS A 622 20.67 0.57 -1.06
N SER A 623 20.85 0.95 0.22
CA SER A 623 21.44 0.04 1.21
C SER A 623 20.58 -1.22 1.44
N LEU A 624 19.25 -1.11 1.38
CA LEU A 624 18.35 -2.27 1.40
C LEU A 624 18.54 -3.17 0.16
N VAL A 625 18.54 -2.60 -1.04
CA VAL A 625 18.74 -3.35 -2.30
C VAL A 625 20.12 -4.02 -2.32
N ASP A 626 21.17 -3.30 -1.92
CA ASP A 626 22.54 -3.80 -1.90
C ASP A 626 22.71 -4.91 -0.83
N HIS A 627 22.08 -4.78 0.34
CA HIS A 627 22.04 -5.85 1.37
C HIS A 627 21.30 -7.10 0.89
N MET A 628 20.11 -6.93 0.30
CA MET A 628 19.35 -8.07 -0.24
C MET A 628 20.04 -8.74 -1.44
N THR A 629 20.89 -8.01 -2.16
CA THR A 629 21.74 -8.56 -3.23
C THR A 629 22.94 -9.34 -2.68
N ALA A 630 23.47 -8.96 -1.51
CA ALA A 630 24.62 -9.62 -0.88
C ALA A 630 24.24 -10.86 -0.05
N PHE A 631 23.10 -10.83 0.66
CA PHE A 631 22.70 -11.85 1.64
C PHE A 631 21.40 -12.59 1.30
N GLY A 632 20.76 -12.26 0.18
CA GLY A 632 19.46 -12.81 -0.24
C GLY A 632 19.48 -13.44 -1.63
N VAL A 633 18.32 -13.96 -2.03
CA VAL A 633 18.08 -14.42 -3.40
C VAL A 633 17.58 -13.23 -4.22
N VAL A 634 18.16 -13.00 -5.40
CA VAL A 634 17.68 -12.02 -6.38
C VAL A 634 17.08 -12.75 -7.57
N ARG A 635 15.88 -12.35 -7.99
CA ARG A 635 15.20 -12.79 -9.22
C ARG A 635 14.73 -11.58 -10.02
N THR A 636 14.56 -11.73 -11.33
CA THR A 636 13.99 -10.69 -12.19
C THR A 636 12.51 -10.97 -12.50
N ALA A 637 11.70 -9.93 -12.71
CA ALA A 637 10.29 -10.06 -13.06
C ALA A 637 10.05 -10.83 -14.38
N PHE A 638 11.05 -10.93 -15.29
CA PHE A 638 10.97 -11.81 -16.47
C PHE A 638 10.77 -13.29 -16.11
N GLU A 639 11.21 -13.76 -14.93
CA GLU A 639 10.99 -15.14 -14.46
C GLU A 639 9.52 -15.39 -14.09
N TYR A 640 8.80 -14.35 -13.67
CA TYR A 640 7.41 -14.42 -13.22
C TYR A 640 6.42 -14.17 -14.37
N LEU A 641 6.78 -13.33 -15.35
CA LEU A 641 5.85 -12.78 -16.34
C LEU A 641 6.22 -13.22 -17.76
N GLN A 642 5.72 -14.40 -18.15
CA GLN A 642 5.99 -15.04 -19.45
C GLN A 642 5.64 -14.15 -20.67
N ASP A 643 4.62 -13.30 -20.55
CA ASP A 643 4.16 -12.40 -21.62
C ASP A 643 5.12 -11.22 -21.91
N ILE A 644 6.14 -10.99 -21.07
CA ILE A 644 7.04 -9.83 -21.17
C ILE A 644 8.34 -10.16 -21.93
N VAL A 645 8.63 -11.44 -22.18
CA VAL A 645 9.82 -11.87 -22.93
C VAL A 645 9.77 -11.37 -24.39
N PRO A 646 10.72 -10.52 -24.84
CA PRO A 646 10.72 -10.05 -26.22
C PRO A 646 11.01 -11.19 -27.20
N GLN A 647 10.26 -11.25 -28.30
CA GLN A 647 10.40 -12.26 -29.37
C GLN A 647 11.82 -12.36 -29.97
N ASN A 648 12.66 -11.35 -29.77
CA ASN A 648 14.06 -11.33 -30.18
C ASN A 648 14.94 -12.35 -29.41
N TYR A 649 14.49 -12.89 -28.27
CA TYR A 649 15.23 -13.90 -27.50
C TYR A 649 14.90 -15.35 -27.88
N THR A 650 13.77 -15.60 -28.55
CA THR A 650 13.44 -16.92 -29.11
C THR A 650 14.18 -17.15 -30.42
N ARG A 651 15.37 -17.78 -30.36
CA ARG A 651 16.05 -18.32 -31.55
C ARG A 651 15.25 -19.50 -32.11
N ASP A 652 14.71 -19.34 -33.31
CA ASP A 652 13.94 -20.34 -34.03
C ASP A 652 14.85 -21.54 -34.44
N PRO A 653 14.57 -22.79 -34.03
CA PRO A 653 15.45 -23.93 -34.28
C PRO A 653 15.26 -24.50 -35.71
N LYS A 654 15.69 -23.74 -36.72
CA LYS A 654 15.46 -24.06 -38.16
C LYS A 654 16.69 -23.91 -39.09
N ASP A 655 17.89 -24.16 -38.59
CA ASP A 655 19.08 -24.34 -39.45
C ASP A 655 19.85 -25.62 -39.09
N THR A 656 19.27 -26.79 -39.43
CA THR A 656 20.01 -28.06 -39.53
C THR A 656 19.23 -29.15 -40.27
N LYS A 657 19.44 -29.28 -41.59
CA LYS A 657 19.49 -30.58 -42.31
C LYS A 657 19.94 -30.43 -43.77
N THR A 658 21.00 -31.15 -44.11
CA THR A 658 21.66 -31.20 -45.42
C THR A 658 21.21 -32.40 -46.25
N GLY A 659 20.88 -32.21 -47.54
CA GLY A 659 20.83 -33.25 -48.59
C GLY A 659 19.73 -34.35 -48.42
N THR A 660 19.10 -34.88 -49.46
CA THR A 660 19.48 -35.03 -50.89
C THR A 660 18.23 -35.30 -51.76
N SER A 661 18.33 -35.04 -53.09
CA SER A 661 17.62 -35.65 -54.26
C SER A 661 16.14 -36.13 -54.13
N SER A 662 15.21 -35.89 -55.08
CA SER A 662 15.38 -35.90 -56.55
C SER A 662 14.17 -35.31 -57.37
N THR A 663 14.37 -35.19 -58.69
CA THR A 663 13.36 -35.33 -59.78
C THR A 663 12.09 -34.45 -59.88
N SER A 664 12.27 -33.27 -60.52
CA SER A 664 11.61 -32.85 -61.78
C SER A 664 10.13 -33.16 -62.13
N ARG A 665 9.37 -32.11 -62.49
CA ARG A 665 8.79 -31.91 -63.86
C ARG A 665 8.27 -30.47 -64.10
N LYS A 666 8.07 -30.09 -65.38
CA LYS A 666 7.66 -28.75 -65.87
C LYS A 666 6.23 -28.76 -66.41
N GLN A 667 5.48 -27.65 -66.27
CA GLN A 667 4.60 -27.00 -67.29
C GLN A 667 3.98 -25.73 -66.64
N LYS A 668 4.26 -24.52 -67.14
CA LYS A 668 3.71 -23.78 -68.31
C LYS A 668 2.36 -23.06 -68.05
N SER A 669 2.46 -21.73 -68.00
CA SER A 669 1.63 -20.68 -68.65
C SER A 669 0.44 -21.11 -69.54
N ARG A 670 -0.60 -20.27 -69.78
CA ARG A 670 -0.49 -18.90 -70.34
C ARG A 670 -1.86 -18.18 -70.49
N ASP A 671 -1.83 -16.88 -70.85
CA ASP A 671 -2.84 -16.12 -71.63
C ASP A 671 -4.24 -15.81 -71.02
N GLN A 672 -5.00 -14.77 -71.39
CA GLN A 672 -4.74 -13.46 -72.05
C GLN A 672 -5.97 -12.52 -71.93
N ALA A 673 -5.78 -11.19 -71.97
CA ALA A 673 -6.73 -10.20 -72.54
C ALA A 673 -6.06 -8.80 -72.72
N SER A 674 -6.47 -8.03 -73.72
CA SER A 674 -6.08 -6.60 -73.95
C SER A 674 -7.30 -5.81 -74.48
N ILE A 675 -7.30 -4.47 -74.69
CA ILE A 675 -6.95 -3.82 -75.98
C ILE A 675 -7.11 -2.27 -75.93
N LYS A 676 -6.15 -1.55 -76.56
CA LYS A 676 -6.12 -0.23 -77.26
C LYS A 676 -6.75 1.09 -76.69
N ALA A 677 -5.91 2.12 -76.82
CA ALA A 677 -6.14 3.57 -76.67
C ALA A 677 -6.74 4.28 -77.91
N LYS A 678 -6.93 5.61 -77.82
CA LYS A 678 -6.95 6.59 -78.95
C LYS A 678 -6.44 7.99 -78.53
N GLN A 679 -6.26 8.92 -79.48
CA GLN A 679 -5.47 10.17 -79.34
C GLN A 679 -6.18 11.46 -79.83
N GLY A 680 -5.66 12.62 -79.40
CA GLY A 680 -5.69 13.91 -80.13
C GLY A 680 -6.71 14.97 -79.68
N GLN A 681 -6.61 16.27 -80.05
CA GLN A 681 -5.45 17.11 -80.43
C GLN A 681 -5.88 18.61 -80.55
N LYS A 682 -5.03 19.58 -80.15
CA LYS A 682 -5.00 21.02 -80.59
C LYS A 682 -6.23 21.92 -80.23
N THR A 683 -6.21 23.28 -80.19
CA THR A 683 -5.17 24.36 -80.22
C THR A 683 -5.72 25.73 -79.76
N THR A 684 -4.86 26.60 -79.15
CA THR A 684 -4.87 28.10 -79.16
C THR A 684 -6.06 28.90 -78.58
N SER A 685 -5.93 30.14 -78.04
CA SER A 685 -4.79 31.09 -77.86
C SER A 685 -5.05 32.20 -76.80
N SER A 686 -3.97 32.70 -76.15
CA SER A 686 -3.68 34.10 -75.73
C SER A 686 -4.67 34.92 -74.83
N THR A 687 -4.26 35.72 -73.82
CA THR A 687 -2.93 36.04 -73.24
C THR A 687 -3.03 36.80 -71.89
N LYS A 688 -2.03 36.60 -71.01
CA LYS A 688 -1.44 37.56 -70.02
C LYS A 688 -2.29 38.01 -68.80
N ASP A 689 -1.70 38.34 -67.64
CA ASP A 689 -0.27 38.28 -67.22
C ASP A 689 -0.08 38.07 -65.70
N LYS A 690 1.05 37.43 -65.31
CA LYS A 690 1.75 37.45 -63.99
C LYS A 690 1.01 37.01 -62.70
N THR A 691 1.62 36.35 -61.70
CA THR A 691 2.91 35.63 -61.59
C THR A 691 2.88 34.67 -60.39
N ALA A 692 3.06 33.36 -60.61
CA ALA A 692 3.62 32.39 -59.66
C ALA A 692 3.84 31.06 -60.39
N GLY A 693 5.01 30.42 -60.26
CA GLY A 693 5.28 29.17 -60.99
C GLY A 693 6.53 28.44 -60.50
N SER A 694 6.33 27.33 -59.79
CA SER A 694 7.37 26.37 -59.43
C SER A 694 7.81 25.55 -60.64
N GLN A 695 9.04 25.02 -60.62
CA GLN A 695 9.37 23.79 -61.34
C GLN A 695 9.88 22.73 -60.37
N ASN A 696 9.33 21.53 -60.50
CA ASN A 696 9.83 20.33 -59.83
C ASN A 696 11.05 19.78 -60.57
N HIS A 697 11.92 19.07 -59.86
CA HIS A 697 12.77 18.05 -60.48
C HIS A 697 12.51 16.69 -59.84
N ILE A 698 12.31 15.68 -60.69
CA ILE A 698 12.01 14.30 -60.30
C ILE A 698 13.33 13.58 -59.94
N LYS A 699 13.37 12.86 -58.81
CA LYS A 699 14.23 11.67 -58.66
C LYS A 699 13.75 10.69 -57.58
N SER A 700 14.04 9.43 -57.88
CA SER A 700 13.65 8.16 -57.24
C SER A 700 14.01 7.97 -55.76
N HIS A 701 13.26 7.11 -55.08
CA HIS A 701 13.69 6.43 -53.85
C HIS A 701 14.99 5.63 -54.09
N THR A 702 16.07 5.95 -53.38
CA THR A 702 17.27 5.10 -53.22
C THR A 702 18.14 5.69 -52.10
N SER A 703 17.83 5.36 -50.85
CA SER A 703 18.56 5.86 -49.66
C SER A 703 18.84 4.78 -48.62
N ALA A 704 17.86 3.97 -48.21
CA ALA A 704 18.00 2.96 -47.14
C ALA A 704 19.03 1.82 -47.36
N GLN A 705 19.74 1.80 -48.50
CA GLN A 705 20.87 0.92 -48.78
C GLN A 705 22.24 1.64 -48.88
N LYS A 706 22.27 2.97 -48.74
CA LYS A 706 23.51 3.75 -48.66
C LYS A 706 24.05 3.78 -47.23
N ASP A 707 23.20 4.17 -46.28
CA ASP A 707 23.57 4.40 -44.88
C ASP A 707 24.32 3.18 -44.29
N GLN A 708 23.81 1.95 -44.50
CA GLN A 708 24.44 0.70 -44.05
C GLN A 708 25.79 0.35 -44.71
N ASN A 709 26.15 0.99 -45.83
CA ASN A 709 27.47 0.84 -46.46
C ASN A 709 28.41 1.97 -46.02
N GLU A 710 27.89 3.19 -45.80
CA GLU A 710 28.69 4.32 -45.29
C GLU A 710 29.15 4.04 -43.84
N ASP A 711 28.28 3.50 -42.97
CA ASP A 711 28.64 3.06 -41.60
C ASP A 711 29.78 2.01 -41.61
N LYS A 712 29.73 1.06 -42.56
CA LYS A 712 30.75 0.00 -42.69
C LYS A 712 32.09 0.53 -43.22
N SER A 713 32.08 1.46 -44.16
CA SER A 713 33.30 2.15 -44.61
C SER A 713 33.94 2.90 -43.45
N ARG A 714 33.13 3.64 -42.69
CA ARG A 714 33.59 4.50 -41.60
C ARG A 714 34.15 3.73 -40.40
N TYR A 715 33.54 2.59 -40.04
CA TYR A 715 34.12 1.65 -39.07
C TYR A 715 35.48 1.11 -39.54
N ALA A 716 35.61 0.72 -40.81
CA ALA A 716 36.87 0.23 -41.36
C ALA A 716 37.96 1.32 -41.42
N GLU A 717 37.60 2.56 -41.76
CA GLU A 717 38.50 3.72 -41.77
C GLU A 717 39.04 4.04 -40.36
N ILE A 718 38.17 4.08 -39.35
CA ILE A 718 38.57 4.31 -37.95
C ILE A 718 39.43 3.15 -37.44
N ARG A 719 39.06 1.90 -37.77
CA ARG A 719 39.83 0.71 -37.39
C ARG A 719 41.23 0.72 -37.99
N ALA A 720 41.37 1.06 -39.27
CA ALA A 720 42.66 1.19 -39.93
C ALA A 720 43.56 2.26 -39.29
N GLN A 721 43.00 3.35 -38.77
CA GLN A 721 43.76 4.37 -38.02
C GLN A 721 44.30 3.81 -36.70
N VAL A 722 43.47 3.11 -35.91
CA VAL A 722 43.91 2.48 -34.64
C VAL A 722 44.94 1.37 -34.91
N GLU A 723 44.72 0.52 -35.92
CA GLU A 723 45.67 -0.54 -36.31
C GLU A 723 46.99 0.01 -36.91
N THR A 724 46.99 1.25 -37.41
CA THR A 724 48.23 1.95 -37.83
C THR A 724 48.98 2.48 -36.61
N PHE A 725 48.28 3.08 -35.64
CA PHE A 725 48.86 3.47 -34.34
C PHE A 725 49.44 2.28 -33.57
N MET A 726 48.87 1.08 -33.68
CA MET A 726 49.45 -0.14 -33.11
C MET A 726 50.76 -0.58 -33.79
N LYS A 727 50.96 -0.25 -35.07
CA LYS A 727 52.18 -0.60 -35.83
C LYS A 727 53.32 0.41 -35.64
N ASP A 728 53.01 1.66 -35.32
CA ASP A 728 54.02 2.68 -35.00
C ASP A 728 54.36 2.66 -33.50
N GLU A 729 55.46 2.00 -33.15
CA GLU A 729 55.93 1.90 -31.75
C GLU A 729 56.47 3.22 -31.18
N SER A 730 56.66 4.26 -31.99
CA SER A 730 57.10 5.58 -31.51
C SER A 730 55.98 6.38 -30.84
N MET A 731 54.72 6.12 -31.21
CA MET A 731 53.56 6.83 -30.66
C MET A 731 53.00 6.14 -29.40
N LYS A 732 53.03 6.86 -28.28
CA LYS A 732 52.43 6.39 -27.00
C LYS A 732 50.92 6.63 -26.90
N ASN A 733 50.45 7.74 -27.46
CA ASN A 733 49.04 8.18 -27.47
C ASN A 733 48.63 8.58 -28.88
N PHE A 734 47.39 8.30 -29.26
CA PHE A 734 46.75 8.80 -30.48
C PHE A 734 45.50 9.61 -30.13
N HIS A 735 45.31 10.78 -30.77
CA HIS A 735 44.22 11.71 -30.45
C HIS A 735 43.28 11.87 -31.65
N PHE A 736 42.01 11.52 -31.49
CA PHE A 736 40.97 11.72 -32.49
C PHE A 736 40.40 13.14 -32.46
N PRO A 737 40.12 13.78 -33.62
CA PRO A 737 39.59 15.14 -33.69
C PRO A 737 38.30 15.36 -32.88
N SER A 738 38.17 16.54 -32.26
CA SER A 738 36.95 16.95 -31.54
C SER A 738 35.72 17.06 -32.44
N SER A 739 35.91 17.20 -33.76
CA SER A 739 34.85 17.19 -34.78
C SER A 739 34.15 15.83 -34.97
N PHE A 740 34.63 14.75 -34.34
CA PHE A 740 33.96 13.44 -34.38
C PHE A 740 32.57 13.52 -33.74
N ASN A 741 31.57 12.99 -34.43
CA ASN A 741 30.19 12.97 -33.92
C ASN A 741 29.98 11.85 -32.87
N SER A 742 28.82 11.82 -32.20
CA SER A 742 28.53 10.84 -31.13
C SER A 742 28.59 9.38 -31.57
N HIS A 743 28.36 9.06 -32.85
CA HIS A 743 28.50 7.72 -33.41
C HIS A 743 29.97 7.40 -33.69
N ASP A 744 30.70 8.28 -34.38
CA ASP A 744 32.16 8.12 -34.62
C ASP A 744 32.91 7.87 -33.29
N ARG A 745 32.54 8.61 -32.24
CA ARG A 745 33.07 8.47 -30.88
C ARG A 745 32.77 7.10 -30.27
N LEU A 746 31.58 6.54 -30.50
CA LEU A 746 31.21 5.20 -30.04
C LEU A 746 32.03 4.12 -30.74
N LEU A 747 32.25 4.25 -32.05
CA LEU A 747 33.07 3.32 -32.83
C LEU A 747 34.53 3.32 -32.36
N VAL A 748 35.12 4.50 -32.06
CA VAL A 748 36.47 4.59 -31.49
C VAL A 748 36.58 3.86 -30.16
N HIS A 749 35.61 4.01 -29.25
CA HIS A 749 35.59 3.28 -27.98
C HIS A 749 35.51 1.76 -28.20
N GLN A 750 34.55 1.29 -29.01
CA GLN A 750 34.39 -0.13 -29.30
C GLN A 750 35.64 -0.75 -29.94
N ILE A 751 36.27 -0.07 -30.91
CA ILE A 751 37.48 -0.55 -31.59
C ILE A 751 38.68 -0.62 -30.63
N ALA A 752 38.83 0.37 -29.74
CA ALA A 752 39.90 0.34 -28.75
C ALA A 752 39.69 -0.76 -27.68
N GLU A 753 38.44 -1.01 -27.27
CA GLU A 753 38.09 -2.13 -26.38
C GLU A 753 38.33 -3.50 -27.06
N GLU A 754 37.90 -3.68 -28.32
CA GLU A 754 38.18 -4.88 -29.14
C GLU A 754 39.69 -5.16 -29.33
N LEU A 755 40.53 -4.12 -29.28
CA LEU A 755 41.99 -4.20 -29.48
C LEU A 755 42.79 -4.14 -28.16
N GLY A 756 42.14 -4.11 -27.00
CA GLY A 756 42.81 -4.09 -25.68
C GLY A 756 43.59 -2.81 -25.37
N LEU A 757 43.17 -1.68 -25.95
CA LEU A 757 43.80 -0.36 -25.77
C LEU A 757 43.02 0.50 -24.76
N VAL A 758 43.73 1.34 -24.02
CA VAL A 758 43.11 2.24 -23.03
C VAL A 758 42.55 3.46 -23.75
N HIS A 759 41.25 3.71 -23.61
CA HIS A 759 40.56 4.84 -24.26
C HIS A 759 40.03 5.86 -23.24
N GLU A 760 40.20 7.15 -23.50
CA GLU A 760 39.74 8.22 -22.61
C GLU A 760 39.23 9.44 -23.39
N SER A 761 38.06 9.96 -23.00
CA SER A 761 37.59 11.28 -23.43
C SER A 761 38.27 12.36 -22.60
N ARG A 762 39.03 13.27 -23.22
CA ARG A 762 39.68 14.41 -22.52
C ARG A 762 39.20 15.74 -23.08
N GLY A 763 39.18 16.77 -22.23
CA GLY A 763 38.72 18.12 -22.57
C GLY A 763 37.22 18.36 -22.34
N GLU A 764 36.85 19.63 -22.19
CA GLU A 764 35.47 20.09 -21.96
C GLU A 764 34.87 20.73 -23.22
N GLY A 765 33.53 20.78 -23.28
CA GLY A 765 32.81 21.49 -24.34
C GLY A 765 33.16 21.02 -25.76
N GLY A 766 33.46 22.00 -26.63
CA GLY A 766 33.75 21.77 -28.05
C GLY A 766 35.13 21.16 -28.33
N ASP A 767 36.07 21.24 -27.39
CA ASP A 767 37.44 20.77 -27.57
C ASP A 767 37.64 19.32 -27.09
N ARG A 768 36.57 18.68 -26.59
CA ARG A 768 36.61 17.30 -26.09
C ARG A 768 37.01 16.30 -27.19
N CYS A 769 38.22 15.77 -27.11
CA CYS A 769 38.78 14.74 -27.99
C CYS A 769 38.69 13.34 -27.35
N ILE A 770 38.96 12.30 -28.13
CA ILE A 770 39.21 10.94 -27.58
C ILE A 770 40.69 10.62 -27.77
N THR A 771 41.32 10.16 -26.70
CA THR A 771 42.69 9.64 -26.69
C THR A 771 42.66 8.13 -26.58
N VAL A 772 43.45 7.44 -27.39
CA VAL A 772 43.71 6.00 -27.28
C VAL A 772 45.20 5.80 -26.98
N SER A 773 45.52 4.93 -26.01
CA SER A 773 46.89 4.70 -25.53
C SER A 773 47.15 3.22 -25.26
N ARG A 774 48.43 2.83 -25.29
CA ARG A 774 48.86 1.44 -25.01
C ARG A 774 48.89 1.20 -23.49
N PRO A 775 48.40 0.06 -22.97
CA PRO A 775 48.46 -0.24 -21.53
C PRO A 775 49.92 -0.39 -21.07
N VAL A 776 50.27 0.31 -19.99
CA VAL A 776 51.63 0.29 -19.41
C VAL A 776 51.78 -0.91 -18.49
N LYS A 777 52.82 -1.72 -18.70
CA LYS A 777 53.25 -2.71 -17.70
C LYS A 777 54.01 -2.01 -16.57
N SER A 778 53.56 -2.19 -15.34
CA SER A 778 54.23 -1.72 -14.13
C SER A 778 55.30 -2.71 -13.69
N GLU A 779 56.55 -2.26 -13.58
CA GLU A 779 57.58 -2.94 -12.78
C GLU A 779 57.39 -2.61 -11.28
N PRO A 780 57.83 -3.48 -10.35
CA PRO A 780 57.71 -3.22 -8.92
C PRO A 780 58.74 -2.17 -8.45
N ALA A 781 58.32 -1.28 -7.56
CA ALA A 781 59.18 -0.30 -6.89
C ALA A 781 59.31 -0.61 -5.39
N GLU A 782 60.40 -0.14 -4.78
CA GLU A 782 60.94 -0.62 -3.50
C GLU A 782 60.35 0.08 -2.24
N ASP A 783 60.56 -0.54 -1.08
CA ASP A 783 60.10 -0.06 0.24
C ASP A 783 60.86 1.19 0.75
N PRO A 784 60.18 2.06 1.53
CA PRO A 784 60.77 2.83 2.61
C PRO A 784 60.57 2.11 3.96
N ALA A 785 61.64 1.94 4.74
CA ALA A 785 61.63 1.07 5.93
C ALA A 785 61.49 1.81 7.28
N GLN A 786 60.76 1.17 8.22
CA GLN A 786 60.86 1.32 9.69
C GLN A 786 60.34 2.69 10.26
N GLU A 787 59.90 2.83 11.52
CA GLU A 787 60.27 2.13 12.77
C GLU A 787 59.16 1.30 13.45
N LYS A 788 59.39 0.87 14.71
CA LYS A 788 58.79 -0.31 15.37
C LYS A 788 58.13 0.03 16.72
N THR A 789 57.10 -0.76 17.09
CA THR A 789 57.01 -1.62 18.31
C THR A 789 55.65 -2.35 18.22
N GLN A 790 55.51 -3.68 18.09
CA GLN A 790 56.01 -4.88 18.82
C GLN A 790 55.07 -5.39 19.94
N GLU A 791 55.11 -6.72 20.15
CA GLU A 791 54.23 -7.61 20.95
C GLU A 791 52.92 -7.98 20.19
N GLU A 792 52.76 -9.17 19.58
CA GLU A 792 52.91 -10.59 20.00
C GLU A 792 51.77 -11.03 20.97
N GLU A 793 51.14 -12.21 20.88
CA GLU A 793 51.60 -13.52 20.37
C GLU A 793 50.62 -14.29 19.42
N THR A 794 51.15 -15.41 18.90
CA THR A 794 50.57 -16.62 18.24
C THR A 794 49.28 -17.21 18.85
N ALA A 795 48.48 -18.13 18.24
CA ALA A 795 48.38 -18.86 16.95
C ALA A 795 47.04 -19.70 16.99
N PRO A 796 46.68 -20.65 16.07
CA PRO A 796 47.29 -21.08 14.81
C PRO A 796 46.33 -21.04 13.58
N ALA A 797 46.85 -21.41 12.41
CA ALA A 797 46.08 -21.54 11.17
C ALA A 797 45.52 -22.97 10.96
N LEU A 798 44.37 -23.05 10.29
CA LEU A 798 43.90 -24.25 9.59
C LEU A 798 43.74 -23.94 8.10
N GLN A 799 44.21 -24.85 7.25
CA GLN A 799 44.31 -24.64 5.82
C GLN A 799 42.94 -24.77 5.14
N SER A 800 42.64 -23.86 4.20
CA SER A 800 41.62 -24.10 3.17
C SER A 800 42.25 -23.90 1.79
N GLU A 801 42.24 -24.95 0.98
CA GLU A 801 42.76 -24.91 -0.39
C GLU A 801 41.82 -24.08 -1.27
N ARG A 802 42.26 -22.89 -1.68
CA ARG A 802 41.56 -22.11 -2.72
C ARG A 802 41.87 -22.68 -4.10
N SER A 803 41.20 -23.78 -4.44
CA SER A 803 41.03 -24.17 -5.85
C SER A 803 40.36 -23.03 -6.61
N SER A 804 41.03 -22.49 -7.62
CA SER A 804 40.47 -21.43 -8.48
C SER A 804 39.39 -22.01 -9.39
N GLU A 805 38.13 -21.95 -8.97
CA GLU A 805 36.99 -22.33 -9.81
C GLU A 805 36.91 -21.43 -11.06
N PRO A 806 36.57 -21.98 -12.24
CA PRO A 806 36.48 -21.20 -13.47
C PRO A 806 35.25 -20.29 -13.46
N LEU A 807 35.30 -19.21 -14.24
CA LEU A 807 34.15 -18.32 -14.45
C LEU A 807 32.96 -19.14 -14.99
N LEU A 808 31.88 -19.22 -14.20
CA LEU A 808 30.71 -20.04 -14.50
C LEU A 808 29.93 -19.47 -15.70
N ASP A 809 30.11 -20.08 -16.87
CA ASP A 809 29.26 -19.80 -18.04
C ASP A 809 27.83 -20.32 -17.79
N LEU A 810 26.96 -19.40 -17.38
CA LEU A 810 25.52 -19.63 -17.17
C LEU A 810 24.84 -20.25 -18.41
N LYS A 811 25.41 -20.05 -19.61
CA LYS A 811 24.85 -20.51 -20.89
C LYS A 811 25.02 -22.03 -21.08
N THR A 812 26.18 -22.59 -20.76
CA THR A 812 26.41 -24.05 -20.78
C THR A 812 25.62 -24.76 -19.68
N LEU A 813 25.55 -24.21 -18.46
CA LEU A 813 24.70 -24.77 -17.39
C LEU A 813 23.21 -24.75 -17.76
N HIS A 814 22.72 -23.69 -18.41
CA HIS A 814 21.34 -23.64 -18.92
C HIS A 814 21.09 -24.71 -20.01
N LEU A 815 22.05 -24.91 -20.93
CA LEU A 815 21.98 -25.94 -21.96
C LEU A 815 22.01 -27.36 -21.37
N GLU A 816 22.73 -27.60 -20.28
CA GLU A 816 22.67 -28.87 -19.55
C GLU A 816 21.33 -29.09 -18.85
N ARG A 817 20.79 -28.07 -18.16
CA ARG A 817 19.48 -28.15 -17.50
C ARG A 817 18.38 -28.48 -18.51
N MET A 818 18.38 -27.82 -19.66
CA MET A 818 17.49 -28.11 -20.79
C MET A 818 17.59 -29.58 -21.25
N LYS A 819 18.80 -30.11 -21.44
CA LYS A 819 19.00 -31.53 -21.81
C LYS A 819 18.46 -32.50 -20.76
N ARG A 820 18.71 -32.24 -19.47
CA ARG A 820 18.24 -33.08 -18.35
C ARG A 820 16.70 -33.08 -18.23
N GLU A 821 16.04 -31.95 -18.49
CA GLU A 821 14.57 -31.90 -18.57
C GLU A 821 14.02 -32.62 -19.81
N GLN A 822 14.73 -32.56 -20.93
CA GLN A 822 14.33 -33.27 -22.16
C GLN A 822 14.41 -34.79 -21.97
N GLN A 823 15.50 -35.29 -21.38
CA GLN A 823 15.65 -36.71 -21.01
C GLN A 823 14.55 -37.16 -20.03
N LYS A 824 14.27 -36.40 -18.95
CA LYS A 824 13.16 -36.71 -18.04
C LYS A 824 11.80 -36.75 -18.73
N ARG A 825 11.55 -35.93 -19.77
CA ARG A 825 10.30 -36.01 -20.55
C ARG A 825 10.25 -37.27 -21.41
N GLU A 826 11.35 -37.68 -22.01
CA GLU A 826 11.44 -38.91 -22.81
C GLU A 826 11.28 -40.18 -21.94
N GLU A 827 11.90 -40.23 -20.76
CA GLU A 827 11.71 -41.30 -19.76
C GLU A 827 10.25 -41.44 -19.32
N ASN A 828 9.59 -40.31 -18.99
CA ASN A 828 8.16 -40.29 -18.64
C ASN A 828 7.25 -40.76 -19.81
N ILE A 829 7.64 -40.50 -21.06
CA ILE A 829 6.93 -41.00 -22.25
C ILE A 829 7.15 -42.51 -22.44
N GLN A 830 8.32 -43.04 -22.11
CA GLN A 830 8.58 -44.48 -22.15
C GLN A 830 7.81 -45.23 -21.04
N GLN A 831 7.79 -44.72 -19.81
CA GLN A 831 7.00 -45.31 -18.71
C GLN A 831 5.50 -45.33 -19.04
N LYS A 832 4.94 -44.25 -19.60
CA LYS A 832 3.54 -44.22 -20.05
C LYS A 832 3.23 -45.19 -21.20
N LYS A 833 4.21 -45.58 -22.01
CA LYS A 833 4.04 -46.62 -23.04
C LYS A 833 4.01 -48.03 -22.45
N GLN A 834 4.66 -48.28 -21.32
CA GLN A 834 4.65 -49.58 -20.65
C GLN A 834 3.33 -49.86 -19.92
N GLN A 835 2.63 -48.83 -19.43
CA GLN A 835 1.36 -48.99 -18.70
C GLN A 835 0.13 -49.30 -19.58
N ASN A 836 0.23 -49.20 -20.92
CA ASN A 836 -0.92 -49.30 -21.83
C ASN A 836 -1.20 -50.72 -22.40
N ASN A 837 -0.55 -51.78 -21.88
CA ASN A 837 -0.71 -53.16 -22.37
C ASN A 837 -1.39 -54.10 -21.35
N SER A 838 -2.72 -54.06 -21.30
CA SER A 838 -3.54 -55.10 -20.67
C SER A 838 -4.95 -55.16 -21.32
N PRO A 839 -5.48 -56.35 -21.68
CA PRO A 839 -6.68 -56.46 -22.50
C PRO A 839 -7.99 -56.36 -21.69
N ALA A 840 -8.99 -55.67 -22.26
CA ALA A 840 -10.37 -55.67 -21.77
C ALA A 840 -11.25 -56.66 -22.56
N ALA A 841 -12.27 -57.25 -21.92
CA ALA A 841 -13.10 -58.28 -22.53
C ALA A 841 -14.59 -58.18 -22.12
N GLN A 842 -15.47 -58.31 -23.12
CA GLN A 842 -16.94 -58.51 -23.02
C GLN A 842 -17.77 -57.31 -22.45
N GLY A 843 -19.01 -57.04 -22.92
CA GLY A 843 -19.68 -57.59 -24.12
C GLY A 843 -21.13 -57.13 -24.39
N THR A 844 -21.40 -56.83 -25.67
CA THR A 844 -22.61 -57.20 -26.47
C THR A 844 -23.99 -56.50 -26.34
N LYS A 845 -24.54 -56.13 -27.52
CA LYS A 845 -25.99 -56.05 -27.94
C LYS A 845 -26.82 -54.91 -27.30
N LYS A 846 -27.80 -54.20 -27.93
CA LYS A 846 -28.70 -54.30 -29.13
C LYS A 846 -28.96 -52.85 -29.68
N SER A 847 -29.60 -52.51 -30.82
CA SER A 847 -30.10 -53.22 -32.02
C SER A 847 -30.17 -52.34 -33.32
N LYS A 848 -31.34 -51.78 -33.72
CA LYS A 848 -31.63 -50.99 -34.95
C LYS A 848 -32.90 -50.10 -34.79
N GLY A 849 -33.02 -48.92 -35.44
CA GLY A 849 -34.23 -48.06 -35.30
C GLY A 849 -34.51 -46.82 -36.20
N LYS A 850 -34.21 -46.85 -37.51
CA LYS A 850 -34.69 -45.94 -38.62
C LYS A 850 -35.13 -44.44 -38.37
N SER A 851 -34.40 -43.56 -39.09
CA SER A 851 -34.88 -42.52 -40.05
C SER A 851 -35.32 -41.08 -39.69
N LYS A 852 -34.43 -40.13 -40.05
CA LYS A 852 -34.65 -38.87 -40.83
C LYS A 852 -35.66 -37.79 -40.36
N THR A 853 -35.08 -36.66 -39.94
CA THR A 853 -35.37 -35.32 -40.54
C THR A 853 -34.09 -34.46 -40.56
N LYS A 854 -34.08 -33.32 -41.28
CA LYS A 854 -32.95 -32.36 -41.30
C LYS A 854 -33.30 -31.12 -40.47
N ALA A 855 -32.39 -30.71 -39.59
CA ALA A 855 -32.37 -29.38 -38.96
C ALA A 855 -31.01 -28.69 -39.18
N GLY A 856 -30.96 -27.37 -39.04
CA GLY A 856 -29.76 -26.55 -39.26
C GLY A 856 -28.97 -26.23 -37.99
N VAL A 857 -27.79 -25.61 -38.14
CA VAL A 857 -26.95 -25.21 -37.01
C VAL A 857 -27.53 -23.99 -36.30
N CYS A 858 -28.47 -24.24 -35.37
CA CYS A 858 -28.92 -23.26 -34.39
C CYS A 858 -29.54 -23.93 -33.14
N ASP A 859 -28.93 -25.02 -32.66
CA ASP A 859 -29.36 -25.70 -31.42
C ASP A 859 -28.16 -26.34 -30.69
N ILE A 860 -27.48 -25.54 -29.87
CA ILE A 860 -26.63 -26.05 -28.77
C ILE A 860 -27.45 -26.12 -27.47
N ALA A 861 -28.53 -25.34 -27.37
CA ALA A 861 -29.45 -25.36 -26.22
C ALA A 861 -30.32 -26.64 -26.19
N ALA A 862 -30.85 -27.10 -27.33
CA ALA A 862 -31.65 -28.33 -27.39
C ALA A 862 -30.84 -29.64 -27.28
N ALA A 863 -29.50 -29.57 -27.26
CA ALA A 863 -28.62 -30.72 -27.02
C ALA A 863 -28.34 -30.97 -25.53
N ALA A 864 -28.82 -30.09 -24.63
CA ALA A 864 -28.69 -30.24 -23.18
C ALA A 864 -29.80 -31.14 -22.59
N ALA A 865 -29.94 -32.36 -23.11
CA ALA A 865 -30.67 -33.44 -22.44
C ALA A 865 -29.76 -34.10 -21.37
N PRO A 866 -30.31 -34.75 -20.31
CA PRO A 866 -29.49 -35.12 -19.14
C PRO A 866 -28.42 -36.20 -19.34
N ASP A 867 -28.52 -37.02 -20.39
CA ASP A 867 -27.82 -38.31 -20.50
C ASP A 867 -26.88 -38.45 -21.73
N ASP A 868 -26.51 -37.34 -22.39
CA ASP A 868 -25.63 -37.37 -23.58
C ASP A 868 -24.13 -37.34 -23.24
N ASP A 869 -23.35 -38.06 -24.05
CA ASP A 869 -21.95 -38.44 -23.77
C ASP A 869 -20.98 -37.24 -23.68
N PHE A 870 -20.11 -37.23 -22.66
CA PHE A 870 -19.29 -36.06 -22.30
C PHE A 870 -18.28 -35.69 -23.41
N ASP A 871 -17.72 -36.71 -24.09
CA ASP A 871 -16.83 -36.53 -25.24
C ASP A 871 -17.56 -35.97 -26.47
N ALA A 872 -18.88 -36.17 -26.59
CA ALA A 872 -19.68 -35.57 -27.67
C ALA A 872 -19.88 -34.06 -27.44
N LEU A 873 -20.09 -33.64 -26.19
CA LEU A 873 -20.12 -32.22 -25.80
C LEU A 873 -18.77 -31.54 -26.03
N ILE A 874 -17.66 -32.16 -25.60
CA ILE A 874 -16.30 -31.65 -25.88
C ILE A 874 -16.07 -31.55 -27.40
N SER A 875 -16.43 -32.59 -28.16
CA SER A 875 -16.32 -32.60 -29.61
C SER A 875 -17.16 -31.51 -30.29
N ALA A 876 -18.33 -31.17 -29.75
CA ALA A 876 -19.17 -30.09 -30.26
C ALA A 876 -18.52 -28.70 -30.02
N VAL A 877 -17.97 -28.46 -28.82
CA VAL A 877 -17.27 -27.20 -28.48
C VAL A 877 -16.02 -27.02 -29.34
N VAL A 878 -15.15 -28.03 -29.43
CA VAL A 878 -13.94 -28.00 -30.27
C VAL A 878 -14.27 -27.75 -31.75
N LYS A 879 -15.45 -28.18 -32.21
CA LYS A 879 -15.94 -27.97 -33.58
C LYS A 879 -16.58 -26.59 -33.80
N ALA A 880 -17.01 -25.92 -32.74
CA ALA A 880 -17.45 -24.52 -32.77
C ALA A 880 -16.25 -23.57 -32.83
N ASP A 881 -15.22 -23.80 -32.00
CA ASP A 881 -14.02 -22.95 -31.96
C ASP A 881 -13.10 -23.09 -33.19
N SER A 882 -13.16 -24.23 -33.89
CA SER A 882 -12.32 -24.49 -35.08
C SER A 882 -12.89 -23.93 -36.40
N VAL A 883 -14.10 -23.37 -36.40
CA VAL A 883 -14.82 -22.85 -37.59
C VAL A 883 -15.29 -21.41 -37.37
N CYS A 884 -15.21 -20.57 -38.42
CA CYS A 884 -15.62 -19.17 -38.34
C CYS A 884 -17.07 -19.00 -37.84
N SER A 885 -17.25 -18.22 -36.76
CA SER A 885 -18.54 -17.93 -36.11
C SER A 885 -19.52 -17.07 -36.93
N PHE A 886 -19.31 -16.90 -38.23
CA PHE A 886 -20.23 -16.17 -39.11
C PHE A 886 -21.26 -17.12 -39.74
N VAL A 887 -22.53 -16.71 -39.74
CA VAL A 887 -23.64 -17.55 -40.20
C VAL A 887 -23.44 -17.97 -41.66
N LYS A 888 -23.50 -19.28 -41.92
CA LYS A 888 -23.20 -19.97 -43.19
C LYS A 888 -21.72 -20.00 -43.63
N CYS A 889 -20.78 -19.45 -42.85
CA CYS A 889 -19.36 -19.67 -43.11
C CYS A 889 -18.92 -21.09 -42.69
N LYS A 890 -17.91 -21.64 -43.39
CA LYS A 890 -17.28 -22.95 -43.07
C LYS A 890 -15.75 -22.89 -43.05
N THR A 891 -15.17 -21.69 -43.18
CA THR A 891 -13.72 -21.49 -43.16
C THR A 891 -13.18 -21.81 -41.77
N SER A 892 -12.14 -22.64 -41.68
CA SER A 892 -11.48 -22.90 -40.40
C SER A 892 -10.74 -21.65 -39.91
N VAL A 893 -10.72 -21.45 -38.60
CA VAL A 893 -10.09 -20.31 -37.92
C VAL A 893 -8.84 -20.70 -37.11
N LEU A 894 -8.50 -21.99 -37.06
CA LEU A 894 -7.39 -22.54 -36.26
C LEU A 894 -6.00 -21.90 -36.52
N THR A 895 -5.78 -21.32 -37.71
CA THR A 895 -4.47 -20.76 -38.11
C THR A 895 -4.49 -19.27 -38.45
N LEU A 896 -5.63 -18.72 -38.87
CA LEU A 896 -5.80 -17.32 -39.31
C LEU A 896 -7.14 -16.71 -38.84
N GLY A 897 -7.66 -17.21 -37.73
CA GLY A 897 -8.79 -16.63 -37.02
C GLY A 897 -8.43 -15.33 -36.32
N GLN A 898 -9.33 -14.37 -36.32
CA GLN A 898 -9.26 -13.20 -35.46
C GLN A 898 -10.48 -13.13 -34.54
N LEU A 899 -10.22 -12.82 -33.27
CA LEU A 899 -11.24 -12.63 -32.25
C LEU A 899 -11.85 -11.23 -32.37
N CYS A 900 -13.18 -11.11 -32.42
CA CYS A 900 -13.82 -9.81 -32.31
C CYS A 900 -13.91 -9.37 -30.84
N LEU A 901 -13.24 -8.26 -30.50
CA LEU A 901 -13.20 -7.65 -29.15
C LEU A 901 -14.57 -7.21 -28.59
N PHE A 902 -15.64 -7.25 -29.38
CA PHE A 902 -16.99 -6.80 -28.99
C PHE A 902 -18.00 -7.94 -28.74
N CYS A 903 -17.63 -9.18 -29.07
CA CYS A 903 -18.44 -10.39 -28.85
C CYS A 903 -17.63 -11.65 -28.49
N ASN A 904 -16.29 -11.58 -28.45
CA ASN A 904 -15.34 -12.66 -28.14
C ASN A 904 -15.56 -13.96 -28.93
N ARG A 905 -15.93 -13.84 -30.21
CA ARG A 905 -16.03 -14.96 -31.15
C ARG A 905 -14.92 -14.89 -32.19
N GLN A 906 -14.45 -16.05 -32.66
CA GLN A 906 -13.46 -16.13 -33.74
C GLN A 906 -14.11 -16.11 -35.13
N TYR A 907 -13.51 -15.31 -36.02
CA TYR A 907 -13.93 -15.18 -37.41
C TYR A 907 -12.73 -15.30 -38.34
N CYS A 908 -12.94 -15.82 -39.55
CA CYS A 908 -11.90 -15.75 -40.59
C CYS A 908 -11.72 -14.31 -41.08
N LEU A 909 -10.59 -14.02 -41.74
CA LEU A 909 -10.19 -12.68 -42.16
C LEU A 909 -11.26 -11.91 -42.98
N SER A 910 -12.15 -12.59 -43.70
CA SER A 910 -13.27 -11.96 -44.42
C SER A 910 -14.45 -11.49 -43.55
N HIS A 911 -14.59 -12.02 -42.32
CA HIS A 911 -15.75 -11.78 -41.44
C HIS A 911 -15.38 -11.18 -40.08
N HIS A 912 -14.09 -11.02 -39.77
CA HIS A 912 -13.60 -10.44 -38.50
C HIS A 912 -14.00 -8.97 -38.27
N ILE A 913 -14.32 -8.25 -39.35
CA ILE A 913 -14.71 -6.84 -39.32
C ILE A 913 -16.03 -6.69 -38.52
N PRO A 914 -16.08 -5.86 -37.45
CA PRO A 914 -17.25 -5.76 -36.57
C PRO A 914 -18.57 -5.48 -37.28
N GLU A 915 -18.55 -4.63 -38.32
CA GLU A 915 -19.70 -4.30 -39.17
C GLU A 915 -20.31 -5.53 -39.85
N VAL A 916 -19.49 -6.51 -40.24
CA VAL A 916 -19.92 -7.67 -41.05
C VAL A 916 -20.71 -8.68 -40.20
N HIS A 917 -20.35 -8.85 -38.93
CA HIS A 917 -21.01 -9.81 -38.02
C HIS A 917 -21.86 -9.13 -36.92
N GLY A 918 -22.29 -7.88 -37.13
CA GLY A 918 -23.28 -7.20 -36.27
C GLY A 918 -22.73 -6.52 -35.01
N CYS A 919 -21.41 -6.41 -34.85
CA CYS A 919 -20.76 -5.66 -33.77
C CYS A 919 -20.42 -4.19 -34.13
N GLY A 920 -20.69 -3.75 -35.36
CA GLY A 920 -20.30 -2.43 -35.88
C GLY A 920 -20.74 -1.24 -35.01
N ASP A 921 -21.91 -1.27 -34.38
CA ASP A 921 -22.35 -0.13 -33.55
C ASP A 921 -21.69 -0.09 -32.16
N LYS A 922 -21.25 -1.25 -31.63
CA LYS A 922 -20.33 -1.31 -30.49
C LYS A 922 -18.95 -0.75 -30.88
N ALA A 923 -18.45 -1.10 -32.06
CA ALA A 923 -17.19 -0.57 -32.57
C ALA A 923 -17.23 0.96 -32.76
N LYS A 924 -18.30 1.49 -33.38
CA LYS A 924 -18.52 2.93 -33.56
C LYS A 924 -18.70 3.68 -32.25
N SER A 925 -19.40 3.13 -31.26
CA SER A 925 -19.54 3.77 -29.94
C SER A 925 -18.21 3.79 -29.17
N HIS A 926 -17.44 2.70 -29.20
CA HIS A 926 -16.09 2.66 -28.65
C HIS A 926 -15.14 3.66 -29.33
N ALA A 927 -15.16 3.74 -30.66
CA ALA A 927 -14.37 4.71 -31.42
C ALA A 927 -14.75 6.17 -31.08
N ARG A 928 -16.05 6.49 -31.00
CA ARG A 928 -16.53 7.82 -30.56
C ARG A 928 -16.08 8.15 -29.14
N MET A 929 -16.13 7.18 -28.22
CA MET A 929 -15.68 7.36 -26.84
C MET A 929 -14.16 7.61 -26.76
N ARG A 930 -13.35 6.91 -27.58
CA ARG A 930 -11.92 7.20 -27.73
C ARG A 930 -11.67 8.60 -28.27
N ILE A 931 -12.31 9.00 -29.36
CA ILE A 931 -12.15 10.33 -29.96
C ILE A 931 -12.50 11.43 -28.95
N SER A 932 -13.54 11.23 -28.14
CA SER A 932 -13.95 12.17 -27.08
C SER A 932 -13.01 12.23 -25.87
N LYS A 933 -12.11 11.25 -25.68
CA LYS A 933 -11.23 11.11 -24.50
C LYS A 933 -9.76 11.34 -24.81
N GLU A 934 -9.32 10.93 -26.00
CA GLU A 934 -7.93 10.94 -26.47
C GLU A 934 -7.70 11.99 -27.57
N GLY A 935 -8.76 12.44 -28.26
CA GLY A 935 -8.68 13.46 -29.33
C GLY A 935 -8.08 12.97 -30.65
N ILE A 936 -7.81 11.67 -30.78
CA ILE A 936 -7.10 11.05 -31.91
C ILE A 936 -8.04 10.05 -32.62
N LEU A 937 -8.03 10.06 -33.95
CA LEU A 937 -8.88 9.20 -34.79
C LEU A 937 -8.22 7.85 -35.11
N TYR A 938 -6.89 7.82 -35.26
CA TYR A 938 -6.08 6.61 -35.38
C TYR A 938 -4.60 6.90 -35.08
N ALA A 939 -3.81 5.88 -34.80
CA ALA A 939 -2.38 6.03 -34.50
C ALA A 939 -1.63 6.70 -35.67
N GLY A 940 -0.95 7.80 -35.38
CA GLY A 940 -0.18 8.60 -36.36
C GLY A 940 -0.85 9.90 -36.84
N SER A 941 -2.13 10.16 -36.52
CA SER A 941 -2.86 11.33 -37.03
C SER A 941 -2.56 12.66 -36.31
N GLY A 942 -1.37 13.24 -36.54
CA GLY A 942 -1.09 14.68 -36.32
C GLY A 942 -0.87 15.15 -34.87
N LYS A 943 -0.42 16.41 -34.73
CA LYS A 943 -0.28 17.09 -33.42
C LYS A 943 -1.63 17.66 -32.97
N LYS A 944 -1.86 17.72 -31.64
CA LYS A 944 -3.00 18.44 -31.03
C LYS A 944 -3.15 19.85 -31.62
N ASP A 945 -4.35 20.18 -32.06
CA ASP A 945 -4.76 21.58 -32.23
C ASP A 945 -4.63 22.31 -30.89
N LYS A 946 -4.06 23.53 -30.93
CA LYS A 946 -4.02 24.38 -29.74
C LYS A 946 -5.44 24.80 -29.37
N SER A 947 -5.80 24.66 -28.10
CA SER A 947 -7.08 25.14 -27.57
C SER A 947 -7.30 26.61 -27.93
N LEU A 948 -8.40 26.91 -28.61
CA LEU A 948 -8.78 28.28 -28.97
C LEU A 948 -8.80 29.19 -27.75
N ASP A 949 -8.15 30.35 -27.89
CA ASP A 949 -8.16 31.48 -26.94
C ASP A 949 -9.54 31.67 -26.30
N PRO A 950 -9.64 31.68 -24.95
CA PRO A 950 -10.91 31.86 -24.23
C PRO A 950 -11.75 33.04 -24.73
N ASN A 951 -11.12 34.15 -25.14
CA ASN A 951 -11.83 35.32 -25.67
C ASN A 951 -12.45 35.05 -27.05
N LYS A 952 -11.71 34.35 -27.93
CA LYS A 952 -12.26 33.88 -29.23
C LYS A 952 -13.37 32.86 -29.03
N LYS A 953 -13.23 31.93 -28.07
CA LYS A 953 -14.29 30.96 -27.71
C LYS A 953 -15.55 31.69 -27.24
N ALA A 954 -15.44 32.64 -26.31
CA ALA A 954 -16.55 33.43 -25.78
C ALA A 954 -17.20 34.38 -26.82
N HIS A 955 -16.46 34.80 -27.85
CA HIS A 955 -17.01 35.57 -28.98
C HIS A 955 -17.75 34.67 -29.97
N LEU A 956 -17.18 33.51 -30.32
CA LEU A 956 -17.83 32.51 -31.19
C LEU A 956 -19.12 31.97 -30.57
N GLN A 957 -19.12 31.71 -29.26
CA GLN A 957 -20.31 31.22 -28.56
C GLN A 957 -21.45 32.27 -28.57
N ARG A 958 -21.15 33.55 -28.29
CA ARG A 958 -22.14 34.64 -28.45
C ARG A 958 -22.68 34.78 -29.89
N LYS A 959 -21.85 34.55 -30.91
CA LYS A 959 -22.30 34.51 -32.32
C LYS A 959 -23.16 33.28 -32.64
N LEU A 960 -22.89 32.14 -32.01
CA LEU A 960 -23.70 30.93 -32.13
C LEU A 960 -25.08 31.15 -31.49
N ASP A 961 -25.13 31.71 -30.29
CA ASP A 961 -26.38 31.99 -29.56
C ASP A 961 -27.24 33.03 -30.30
N SER A 962 -26.61 34.02 -30.96
CA SER A 962 -27.32 34.93 -31.88
C SER A 962 -27.95 34.16 -33.03
N LYS A 963 -27.17 33.37 -33.79
CA LYS A 963 -27.70 32.56 -34.91
C LYS A 963 -28.77 31.56 -34.47
N LEU A 964 -28.69 31.02 -33.26
CA LEU A 964 -29.72 30.13 -32.70
C LEU A 964 -31.01 30.88 -32.39
N LYS A 965 -30.93 32.14 -31.91
CA LYS A 965 -32.11 33.02 -31.78
C LYS A 965 -32.69 33.39 -33.15
N ASP A 966 -31.85 33.70 -34.13
CA ASP A 966 -32.27 34.05 -35.50
C ASP A 966 -32.98 32.86 -36.19
N MET A 967 -32.47 31.64 -36.04
CA MET A 967 -33.16 30.43 -36.53
C MET A 967 -34.41 30.10 -35.72
N ALA A 968 -34.48 30.46 -34.44
CA ALA A 968 -35.67 30.27 -33.61
C ALA A 968 -36.80 31.25 -33.96
N SER A 969 -36.50 32.50 -34.32
CA SER A 969 -37.50 33.46 -34.82
C SER A 969 -37.99 33.05 -36.23
N GLN A 970 -37.10 32.63 -37.13
CA GLN A 970 -37.47 32.07 -38.43
C GLN A 970 -38.38 30.83 -38.32
N ARG A 971 -38.21 29.99 -37.28
CA ARG A 971 -39.13 28.87 -37.00
C ARG A 971 -40.49 29.31 -36.46
N LYS A 972 -40.59 30.45 -35.77
CA LYS A 972 -41.88 30.94 -35.22
C LYS A 972 -42.81 31.55 -36.27
N GLN A 973 -42.30 32.04 -37.39
CA GLN A 973 -43.14 32.63 -38.45
C GLN A 973 -43.95 31.63 -39.29
N LYS A 974 -43.67 30.31 -39.23
CA LYS A 974 -44.31 29.30 -40.10
C LYS A 974 -45.53 28.56 -39.52
N ASN A 975 -45.88 28.79 -38.25
CA ASN A 975 -46.98 28.09 -37.58
C ASN A 975 -48.20 29.01 -37.33
N LYS A 976 -48.60 29.82 -38.34
CA LYS A 976 -49.76 30.72 -38.21
C LYS A 976 -50.67 30.87 -39.43
N GLU A 977 -50.51 30.01 -40.45
CA GLU A 977 -51.27 30.06 -41.71
C GLU A 977 -51.89 28.71 -42.12
N LYS A 978 -52.06 27.77 -41.17
CA LYS A 978 -52.81 26.52 -41.37
C LYS A 978 -53.52 26.12 -40.08
N ASP A 979 -54.70 26.69 -39.87
CA ASP A 979 -55.88 26.10 -39.22
C ASP A 979 -57.06 27.09 -39.34
N THR A 980 -57.52 27.25 -40.59
CA THR A 980 -58.76 27.90 -41.05
C THR A 980 -59.20 27.22 -42.34
#